data_AF-I0RA91-F1
#
_entry.id   AF-I0RA91-F1
#
_cell.length_a   1.000
_cell.length_b   1.000
_cell.length_c   1.000
_cell.angle_alpha   90.00
_cell.angle_beta   90.00
_cell.angle_gamma   90.00
#
_symmetry.space_group_name_H-M   'P 1'
#
loop_
_entity.id
_entity.type
_entity.pdbx_description
1 polymer ?
#
loop_
_entity_poly.entity_id
_entity_poly.type
_entity_poly.pdbx_seq_one_letter_code
_entity_poly.pdbx_strand_id
1 'polypeptide(L)'
;MKDDLSKAGVIGWDGDNESVICYLEGGFFIRDGRNILAEFEIGKKAKHIEWYNEEGFLPCLVTGFEYDECDIKIKHFADKISVNNRDYVAVYSRVEIKNNSDILKHIDIGAPKELIALNNVSKSVLPNESAAHDFVIISDRFGNLYGLPSDEEIIGLGGFDTHFNHMREYWLNELSNIADIELPDTELIESYRANFIYTQIIKNKYDLYVGANGYEEVFDHDAIGILVNLFTQGYFKDAGVLLSNLKSQIQYDDAKFKISWPFALYYLKTGDKDILLENFDKLKYFAHEIEKDIDEKGIIKKTWDIDRNGHWTVDNWSALLGLCAYMYISKVLKEEEEFDFANSLYELLLLNADRTISETVKKYKLNYIPASMTESNDNNICRKPRNTNWASMFLFGRWAWDGYLFDAKQYGYMIDMIDATYDYGLKRGREAGLFPHSFGGGSFSDSIGSYNAGLAATGLRGKKYRCEGIYAYQAMLSYGQSGPYSFWESAGEPVKEKWSGYHPVSGDGSCPHMWGQNLASKVLLESLIAQKYDKTLLIGRGIPEEWLYPGKKIRVDNFPIQDNKRFGFEMEALNNNILCFKFRGEHEGIIIDIPCFLENIDYVSEGIKDNGSGRIILDKNTTELKVRLVNINFSKNLLYRKGVRSNMRPSDDGNFLNCTNGSLADFTMSDSPGNHYILVDIGKPVKVNRICVFTDDYKYAKKFNIDFSVDGKEYITYIKENKNNGKTKSYIFETAITRYIRYTPVESVGEDEKGGHRLRSIECYYDEV
;
A
#
# COMPACT_ATOMS: atom_id res chain seq x y z
N MET A 1 -14.37 -5.85 -27.01
CA MET A 1 -13.11 -5.43 -27.69
C MET A 1 -12.02 -6.42 -27.27
N LYS A 2 -10.76 -6.29 -27.72
CA LYS A 2 -9.67 -6.78 -26.84
C LYS A 2 -9.59 -5.78 -25.70
N ASP A 3 -9.50 -6.26 -24.47
CA ASP A 3 -9.48 -5.40 -23.30
C ASP A 3 -8.30 -4.43 -23.39
N ASP A 4 -8.55 -3.16 -23.14
CA ASP A 4 -7.47 -2.19 -23.01
C ASP A 4 -6.79 -2.44 -21.66
N LEU A 5 -5.70 -3.18 -21.70
CA LEU A 5 -4.82 -3.46 -20.57
C LEU A 5 -3.89 -2.28 -20.26
N SER A 6 -4.10 -1.11 -20.86
CA SER A 6 -3.37 0.11 -20.51
C SER A 6 -4.12 0.97 -19.50
N LYS A 7 -3.35 1.55 -18.57
CA LYS A 7 -3.72 2.55 -17.56
C LYS A 7 -5.15 2.45 -17.03
N ALA A 8 -5.37 1.45 -16.19
CA ALA A 8 -6.66 1.12 -15.60
C ALA A 8 -6.78 1.60 -14.14
N GLY A 9 -7.83 2.38 -13.85
CA GLY A 9 -8.39 2.58 -12.52
C GLY A 9 -9.70 1.80 -12.36
N VAL A 10 -10.26 1.78 -11.14
CA VAL A 10 -11.55 1.11 -10.87
C VAL A 10 -12.51 2.02 -10.11
N ILE A 11 -13.80 1.92 -10.43
CA ILE A 11 -14.93 2.39 -9.60
C ILE A 11 -16.00 1.30 -9.54
N GLY A 12 -16.84 1.34 -8.51
CA GLY A 12 -17.90 0.35 -8.28
C GLY A 12 -18.48 0.46 -6.88
N TRP A 13 -19.30 -0.52 -6.50
CA TRP A 13 -19.91 -0.64 -5.17
C TRP A 13 -19.47 -1.92 -4.41
N ASP A 14 -19.74 -1.98 -3.10
CA ASP A 14 -19.52 -3.20 -2.29
C ASP A 14 -20.29 -4.39 -2.88
N GLY A 15 -19.56 -5.37 -3.43
CA GLY A 15 -20.10 -6.61 -3.98
C GLY A 15 -20.60 -6.56 -5.42
N ASP A 16 -20.11 -5.61 -6.24
CA ASP A 16 -20.29 -5.61 -7.71
C ASP A 16 -20.03 -7.00 -8.30
N ASN A 17 -20.78 -7.38 -9.34
CA ASN A 17 -20.49 -8.60 -10.11
C ASN A 17 -19.39 -8.35 -11.15
N GLU A 18 -19.39 -7.17 -11.78
CA GLU A 18 -18.40 -6.73 -12.77
C GLU A 18 -18.13 -5.24 -12.56
N SER A 19 -17.03 -4.91 -11.85
CA SER A 19 -16.65 -3.53 -11.55
C SER A 19 -16.21 -2.75 -12.80
N VAL A 20 -16.30 -1.42 -12.74
CA VAL A 20 -16.11 -0.52 -13.89
C VAL A 20 -14.64 -0.12 -14.02
N ILE A 21 -14.06 -0.40 -15.19
CA ILE A 21 -12.69 -0.01 -15.52
C ILE A 21 -12.70 1.43 -16.02
N CYS A 22 -11.84 2.28 -15.46
CA CYS A 22 -11.71 3.68 -15.85
C CYS A 22 -10.34 3.95 -16.48
N TYR A 23 -10.30 4.88 -17.43
CA TYR A 23 -9.12 5.21 -18.22
C TYR A 23 -8.64 6.63 -17.95
N LEU A 24 -7.33 6.83 -18.10
CA LEU A 24 -6.63 8.10 -17.87
C LEU A 24 -7.34 9.33 -18.46
N GLU A 25 -7.90 9.21 -19.67
CA GLU A 25 -8.48 10.33 -20.42
C GLU A 25 -9.94 10.66 -20.02
N GLY A 26 -10.45 10.11 -18.90
CA GLY A 26 -11.82 10.38 -18.43
C GLY A 26 -12.87 9.62 -19.23
N GLY A 27 -12.55 8.39 -19.62
CA GLY A 27 -13.49 7.41 -20.15
C GLY A 27 -13.58 6.19 -19.23
N PHE A 28 -14.59 5.36 -19.40
CA PHE A 28 -14.77 4.13 -18.63
C PHE A 28 -15.50 3.03 -19.42
N PHE A 29 -15.33 1.78 -18.98
CA PHE A 29 -15.88 0.59 -19.60
C PHE A 29 -16.76 -0.20 -18.61
N ILE A 30 -18.03 -0.36 -18.98
CA ILE A 30 -19.03 -1.16 -18.26
C ILE A 30 -19.13 -2.52 -18.93
N ARG A 31 -18.94 -3.60 -18.17
CA ARG A 31 -18.92 -4.96 -18.72
C ARG A 31 -20.31 -5.63 -18.76
N ASP A 32 -21.09 -5.58 -17.66
CA ASP A 32 -22.42 -6.22 -17.37
C ASP A 32 -23.21 -6.79 -18.57
N GLY A 33 -22.62 -7.78 -19.25
CA GLY A 33 -23.01 -8.27 -20.59
C GLY A 33 -23.05 -7.23 -21.74
N ARG A 34 -23.25 -5.94 -21.43
CA ARG A 34 -23.51 -4.84 -22.37
C ARG A 34 -22.24 -4.26 -23.01
N ASN A 35 -21.08 -4.40 -22.37
CA ASN A 35 -19.78 -4.00 -22.91
C ASN A 35 -19.76 -2.56 -23.49
N ILE A 36 -20.19 -1.58 -22.69
CA ILE A 36 -20.33 -0.17 -23.08
C ILE A 36 -19.03 0.57 -22.74
N LEU A 37 -18.39 1.13 -23.77
CA LEU A 37 -17.29 2.09 -23.63
C LEU A 37 -17.87 3.52 -23.69
N ALA A 38 -17.72 4.27 -22.61
CA ALA A 38 -18.16 5.65 -22.47
C ALA A 38 -16.93 6.58 -22.45
N GLU A 39 -16.74 7.38 -23.50
CA GLU A 39 -15.62 8.31 -23.61
C GLU A 39 -16.10 9.76 -23.82
N PHE A 40 -15.60 10.69 -23.02
CA PHE A 40 -15.79 12.12 -23.26
C PHE A 40 -14.69 12.62 -24.21
N GLU A 41 -15.03 12.90 -25.48
CA GLU A 41 -14.06 13.24 -26.54
C GLU A 41 -13.14 14.44 -26.22
N ILE A 42 -13.53 15.29 -25.25
CA ILE A 42 -12.69 16.38 -24.75
C ILE A 42 -11.41 15.89 -24.06
N GLY A 43 -11.45 14.74 -23.37
CA GLY A 43 -10.32 14.15 -22.66
C GLY A 43 -9.17 13.73 -23.58
N LYS A 44 -9.50 13.21 -24.78
CA LYS A 44 -8.53 12.83 -25.83
C LYS A 44 -7.65 14.01 -26.28
N LYS A 45 -8.12 15.25 -26.11
CA LYS A 45 -7.39 16.48 -26.44
C LYS A 45 -6.37 16.90 -25.38
N ALA A 46 -6.38 16.30 -24.19
CA ALA A 46 -5.46 16.61 -23.12
C ALA A 46 -4.01 16.25 -23.50
N LYS A 47 -3.07 17.16 -23.21
CA LYS A 47 -1.62 16.98 -23.38
C LYS A 47 -0.95 16.50 -22.10
N HIS A 48 -1.45 16.99 -20.96
CA HIS A 48 -1.04 16.65 -19.62
C HIS A 48 -2.30 16.40 -18.79
N ILE A 49 -2.27 15.39 -17.94
CA ILE A 49 -3.41 14.92 -17.15
C ILE A 49 -2.95 14.71 -15.71
N GLU A 50 -3.72 15.27 -14.79
CA GLU A 50 -3.76 14.85 -13.39
C GLU A 50 -4.85 13.79 -13.23
N TRP A 51 -4.50 12.62 -12.71
CA TRP A 51 -5.44 11.54 -12.47
C TRP A 51 -5.31 11.05 -11.03
N TYR A 52 -6.43 11.05 -10.30
CA TYR A 52 -6.46 10.80 -8.87
C TYR A 52 -7.85 10.42 -8.33
N ASN A 53 -7.89 9.91 -7.10
CA ASN A 53 -9.12 9.76 -6.31
C ASN A 53 -9.52 11.07 -5.63
N GLU A 54 -10.79 11.45 -5.68
CA GLU A 54 -11.35 12.58 -4.93
C GLU A 54 -11.20 12.35 -3.42
N GLU A 55 -10.98 13.42 -2.64
CA GLU A 55 -10.56 13.38 -1.22
C GLU A 55 -9.29 12.56 -0.90
N GLY A 56 -8.58 12.08 -1.93
CA GLY A 56 -7.34 11.33 -1.81
C GLY A 56 -7.52 9.82 -1.91
N PHE A 57 -8.68 9.27 -1.54
CA PHE A 57 -8.86 7.80 -1.48
C PHE A 57 -10.27 7.29 -1.85
N LEU A 58 -11.29 8.16 -1.98
CA LEU A 58 -12.64 7.71 -2.35
C LEU A 58 -12.65 7.18 -3.79
N PRO A 59 -13.52 6.21 -4.16
CA PRO A 59 -13.60 5.63 -5.50
C PRO A 59 -14.36 6.56 -6.46
N CYS A 60 -13.94 7.83 -6.47
CA CYS A 60 -14.32 8.84 -7.44
C CYS A 60 -13.06 9.25 -8.19
N LEU A 61 -12.90 8.74 -9.41
CA LEU A 61 -11.75 9.04 -10.26
C LEU A 61 -11.95 10.39 -10.94
N VAL A 62 -10.91 11.23 -10.90
CA VAL A 62 -10.90 12.58 -11.45
C VAL A 62 -9.75 12.72 -12.44
N THR A 63 -10.09 12.94 -13.72
CA THR A 63 -9.17 13.32 -14.79
C THR A 63 -9.23 14.84 -14.97
N GLY A 64 -8.17 15.54 -14.55
CA GLY A 64 -8.04 16.99 -14.65
C GLY A 64 -7.00 17.42 -15.69
N PHE A 65 -7.34 18.39 -16.54
CA PHE A 65 -6.43 18.94 -17.56
C PHE A 65 -6.84 20.35 -18.00
N GLU A 66 -5.92 21.08 -18.65
CA GLU A 66 -6.19 22.39 -19.25
C GLU A 66 -6.43 22.24 -20.76
N TYR A 67 -7.46 22.91 -21.29
CA TYR A 67 -7.74 22.99 -22.72
C TYR A 67 -8.41 24.32 -23.07
N ASP A 68 -7.88 25.02 -24.08
CA ASP A 68 -8.41 26.30 -24.58
C ASP A 68 -8.69 27.33 -23.47
N GLU A 69 -7.71 27.53 -22.57
CA GLU A 69 -7.80 28.41 -21.39
C GLU A 69 -8.91 28.04 -20.38
N CYS A 70 -9.45 26.82 -20.48
CA CYS A 70 -10.37 26.27 -19.49
C CYS A 70 -9.68 25.20 -18.63
N ASP A 71 -9.91 25.22 -17.32
CA ASP A 71 -9.67 24.05 -16.47
C ASP A 71 -10.82 23.07 -16.71
N ILE A 72 -10.51 21.82 -17.07
CA ILE A 72 -11.49 20.76 -17.27
C ILE A 72 -11.23 19.65 -16.25
N LYS A 73 -12.29 19.18 -15.60
CA LYS A 73 -12.26 17.94 -14.81
C LYS A 73 -13.39 17.02 -15.25
N ILE A 74 -13.05 15.78 -15.53
CA ILE A 74 -13.99 14.69 -15.73
C ILE A 74 -13.95 13.84 -14.46
N LYS A 75 -15.08 13.71 -13.78
CA LYS A 75 -15.23 12.92 -12.55
C LYS A 75 -16.15 11.73 -12.80
N HIS A 76 -15.81 10.56 -12.29
CA HIS A 76 -16.67 9.37 -12.29
C HIS A 76 -16.68 8.74 -10.90
N PHE A 77 -17.85 8.34 -10.39
CA PHE A 77 -17.98 7.44 -9.25
C PHE A 77 -19.18 6.52 -9.46
N ALA A 78 -19.20 5.40 -8.74
CA ALA A 78 -20.36 4.49 -8.72
C ALA A 78 -21.10 4.61 -7.38
N ASP A 79 -22.42 4.52 -7.43
CA ASP A 79 -23.30 4.50 -6.26
C ASP A 79 -24.35 3.40 -6.37
N LYS A 80 -24.79 2.85 -5.24
CA LYS A 80 -25.90 1.90 -5.20
C LYS A 80 -27.23 2.65 -5.16
N ILE A 81 -28.11 2.30 -6.10
CA ILE A 81 -29.48 2.80 -6.16
C ILE A 81 -30.49 1.66 -6.09
N SER A 82 -31.72 1.96 -5.67
CA SER A 82 -32.82 1.01 -5.64
C SER A 82 -34.05 1.56 -6.39
N VAL A 83 -34.55 0.82 -7.39
CA VAL A 83 -35.75 1.16 -8.16
C VAL A 83 -36.71 -0.01 -8.12
N ASN A 84 -37.97 0.21 -7.72
CA ASN A 84 -39.01 -0.84 -7.64
C ASN A 84 -38.57 -2.11 -6.90
N ASN A 85 -37.87 -1.96 -5.76
CA ASN A 85 -37.26 -3.04 -4.96
C ASN A 85 -36.22 -3.90 -5.73
N ARG A 86 -35.51 -3.31 -6.68
CA ARG A 86 -34.35 -3.89 -7.38
C ARG A 86 -33.14 -2.98 -7.21
N ASP A 87 -31.98 -3.57 -6.99
CA ASP A 87 -30.76 -2.87 -6.67
C ASP A 87 -29.84 -2.79 -7.88
N TYR A 88 -29.38 -1.59 -8.22
CA TYR A 88 -28.51 -1.33 -9.34
C TYR A 88 -27.26 -0.57 -8.86
N VAL A 89 -26.19 -0.68 -9.63
CA VAL A 89 -25.02 0.19 -9.50
C VAL A 89 -25.10 1.21 -10.63
N ALA A 90 -25.00 2.48 -10.30
CA ALA A 90 -25.07 3.59 -11.24
C ALA A 90 -23.78 4.40 -11.22
N VAL A 91 -23.15 4.56 -12.40
CA VAL A 91 -21.99 5.44 -12.58
C VAL A 91 -22.49 6.85 -12.83
N TYR A 92 -22.20 7.74 -11.89
CA TYR A 92 -22.43 9.17 -12.02
C TYR A 92 -21.17 9.83 -12.57
N SER A 93 -21.34 10.67 -13.58
CA SER A 93 -20.24 11.40 -14.21
C SER A 93 -20.51 12.90 -14.21
N ARG A 94 -19.47 13.71 -13.98
CA ARG A 94 -19.54 15.19 -14.06
C ARG A 94 -18.37 15.71 -14.88
N VAL A 95 -18.66 16.56 -15.86
CA VAL A 95 -17.64 17.35 -16.57
C VAL A 95 -17.71 18.78 -16.09
N GLU A 96 -16.79 19.16 -15.20
CA GLU A 96 -16.58 20.53 -14.72
C GLU A 96 -15.71 21.28 -15.74
N ILE A 97 -16.13 22.47 -16.16
CA ILE A 97 -15.39 23.38 -17.03
C ILE A 97 -15.35 24.74 -16.34
N LYS A 98 -14.17 25.26 -16.05
CA LYS A 98 -13.97 26.64 -15.57
C LYS A 98 -13.23 27.43 -16.64
N ASN A 99 -13.86 28.47 -17.16
CA ASN A 99 -13.27 29.34 -18.17
C ASN A 99 -12.37 30.38 -17.50
N ASN A 100 -11.05 30.31 -17.69
CA ASN A 100 -10.10 31.26 -17.11
C ASN A 100 -9.77 32.45 -18.03
N SER A 101 -10.48 32.57 -19.16
CA SER A 101 -10.28 33.64 -20.14
C SER A 101 -11.33 34.76 -20.03
N ASP A 102 -11.01 35.92 -20.60
CA ASP A 102 -11.91 37.07 -20.68
C ASP A 102 -12.95 36.98 -21.83
N ILE A 103 -13.05 35.83 -22.52
CA ILE A 103 -13.98 35.63 -23.65
C ILE A 103 -14.93 34.45 -23.41
N LEU A 104 -16.10 34.48 -24.07
CA LEU A 104 -17.03 33.35 -24.07
C LEU A 104 -16.37 32.12 -24.74
N LYS A 105 -16.31 30.99 -24.04
CA LYS A 105 -15.78 29.73 -24.57
C LYS A 105 -16.92 28.78 -24.92
N HIS A 106 -16.78 28.06 -26.03
CA HIS A 106 -17.71 27.00 -26.47
C HIS A 106 -16.99 25.66 -26.44
N ILE A 107 -17.05 24.97 -25.31
CA ILE A 107 -16.35 23.70 -25.12
C ILE A 107 -17.34 22.56 -25.40
N ASP A 108 -17.14 21.87 -26.52
CA ASP A 108 -17.87 20.63 -26.78
C ASP A 108 -17.19 19.47 -26.04
N ILE A 109 -17.85 18.98 -24.99
CA ILE A 109 -17.38 17.88 -24.15
C ILE A 109 -17.42 16.53 -24.88
N GLY A 110 -18.23 16.41 -25.94
CA GLY A 110 -18.43 15.17 -26.68
C GLY A 110 -18.89 14.02 -25.79
N ALA A 111 -19.95 14.25 -25.00
CA ALA A 111 -20.51 13.23 -24.11
C ALA A 111 -21.06 12.03 -24.91
N PRO A 112 -20.89 10.79 -24.42
CA PRO A 112 -21.49 9.60 -25.03
C PRO A 112 -23.01 9.67 -25.07
N LYS A 113 -23.62 8.96 -26.03
CA LYS A 113 -25.08 8.95 -26.22
C LYS A 113 -25.80 7.98 -25.29
N GLU A 114 -25.04 7.08 -24.70
CA GLU A 114 -25.44 6.04 -23.77
C GLU A 114 -25.66 6.61 -22.35
N LEU A 115 -25.18 7.83 -22.09
CA LEU A 115 -25.34 8.51 -20.80
C LEU A 115 -26.63 9.34 -20.77
N ILE A 116 -27.35 9.23 -19.66
CA ILE A 116 -28.53 10.03 -19.37
C ILE A 116 -28.07 11.35 -18.74
N ALA A 117 -28.48 12.48 -19.30
CA ALA A 117 -28.17 13.80 -18.75
C ALA A 117 -29.05 14.11 -17.54
N LEU A 118 -28.43 14.40 -16.39
CA LEU A 118 -29.11 14.77 -15.14
C LEU A 118 -29.42 16.27 -15.05
N ASN A 119 -28.72 17.10 -15.83
CA ASN A 119 -28.93 18.54 -15.87
C ASN A 119 -28.89 19.08 -17.32
N ASN A 120 -29.43 20.29 -17.51
CA ASN A 120 -29.39 20.98 -18.80
C ASN A 120 -28.57 22.26 -18.66
N VAL A 121 -27.28 22.17 -19.00
CA VAL A 121 -26.29 23.25 -18.84
C VAL A 121 -25.80 23.70 -20.22
N SER A 122 -25.63 25.02 -20.37
CA SER A 122 -25.14 25.66 -21.58
C SER A 122 -23.77 25.12 -22.00
N LYS A 123 -23.60 24.78 -23.30
CA LYS A 123 -22.27 24.51 -23.90
C LYS A 123 -21.36 25.73 -24.01
N SER A 124 -21.88 26.90 -23.64
CA SER A 124 -21.16 28.18 -23.67
C SER A 124 -20.88 28.60 -22.23
N VAL A 125 -19.60 28.76 -21.88
CA VAL A 125 -19.14 29.15 -20.54
C VAL A 125 -18.67 30.60 -20.61
N LEU A 126 -19.29 31.47 -19.81
CA LEU A 126 -18.97 32.89 -19.74
C LEU A 126 -17.53 33.13 -19.21
N PRO A 127 -16.93 34.30 -19.48
CA PRO A 127 -15.64 34.68 -18.92
C PRO A 127 -15.59 34.52 -17.40
N ASN A 128 -14.54 33.88 -16.87
CA ASN A 128 -14.33 33.64 -15.43
C ASN A 128 -15.43 32.81 -14.72
N GLU A 129 -16.39 32.23 -15.45
CA GLU A 129 -17.49 31.41 -14.91
C GLU A 129 -17.19 29.91 -15.04
N SER A 130 -18.02 29.09 -14.37
CA SER A 130 -17.94 27.63 -14.42
C SER A 130 -19.25 26.98 -14.87
N ALA A 131 -19.14 25.81 -15.51
CA ALA A 131 -20.24 24.94 -15.90
C ALA A 131 -19.95 23.50 -15.43
N ALA A 132 -20.99 22.75 -15.06
CA ALA A 132 -20.88 21.33 -14.68
C ALA A 132 -21.96 20.53 -15.40
N HIS A 133 -21.56 19.63 -16.30
CA HIS A 133 -22.48 18.76 -17.03
C HIS A 133 -22.56 17.40 -16.33
N ASP A 134 -23.75 17.05 -15.85
CA ASP A 134 -23.96 15.86 -15.01
C ASP A 134 -24.67 14.75 -15.78
N PHE A 135 -24.20 13.53 -15.59
CA PHE A 135 -24.62 12.34 -16.32
C PHE A 135 -24.73 11.11 -15.41
N VAL A 136 -25.51 10.13 -15.84
CA VAL A 136 -25.63 8.83 -15.18
C VAL A 136 -25.81 7.70 -16.19
N ILE A 137 -25.32 6.51 -15.85
CA ILE A 137 -25.60 5.25 -16.55
C ILE A 137 -25.57 4.09 -15.56
N ILE A 138 -26.44 3.10 -15.73
CA ILE A 138 -26.40 1.86 -14.93
C ILE A 138 -25.19 1.01 -15.35
N SER A 139 -24.31 0.67 -14.42
CA SER A 139 -23.16 -0.23 -14.66
C SER A 139 -23.48 -1.68 -14.37
N ASP A 140 -24.08 -2.01 -13.23
CA ASP A 140 -24.34 -3.40 -12.81
C ASP A 140 -25.71 -3.55 -12.12
N ARG A 141 -26.13 -4.80 -11.97
CA ARG A 141 -27.35 -5.30 -11.32
C ARG A 141 -27.00 -6.34 -10.25
N PHE A 142 -25.77 -6.32 -9.72
CA PHE A 142 -25.22 -7.36 -8.83
C PHE A 142 -25.32 -8.78 -9.44
N GLY A 143 -25.13 -8.87 -10.76
CA GLY A 143 -25.27 -10.11 -11.54
C GLY A 143 -26.71 -10.59 -11.79
N ASN A 144 -27.72 -9.75 -11.56
CA ASN A 144 -29.13 -10.08 -11.84
C ASN A 144 -29.55 -9.77 -13.28
N LEU A 145 -30.52 -10.53 -13.81
CA LEU A 145 -30.96 -10.45 -15.21
C LEU A 145 -32.23 -9.61 -15.46
N TYR A 146 -32.72 -8.85 -14.47
CA TYR A 146 -33.87 -7.97 -14.69
C TYR A 146 -33.52 -6.77 -15.57
N GLY A 147 -34.56 -6.17 -16.16
CA GLY A 147 -34.43 -4.98 -17.01
C GLY A 147 -33.88 -3.76 -16.27
N LEU A 148 -33.28 -2.85 -17.03
CA LEU A 148 -32.87 -1.54 -16.55
C LEU A 148 -34.10 -0.66 -16.24
N PRO A 149 -34.01 0.28 -15.28
CA PRO A 149 -35.03 1.30 -15.05
C PRO A 149 -35.09 2.30 -16.21
N SER A 150 -36.16 3.07 -16.32
CA SER A 150 -36.27 4.13 -17.34
C SER A 150 -35.44 5.37 -17.00
N ASP A 151 -35.14 6.19 -18.00
CA ASP A 151 -34.42 7.45 -17.82
C ASP A 151 -35.13 8.36 -16.79
N GLU A 152 -36.47 8.42 -16.81
CA GLU A 152 -37.26 9.19 -15.85
C GLU A 152 -37.19 8.60 -14.43
N GLU A 153 -37.16 7.27 -14.29
CA GLU A 153 -36.96 6.62 -12.98
C GLU A 153 -35.58 6.97 -12.41
N ILE A 154 -34.53 6.96 -13.22
CA ILE A 154 -33.15 7.28 -12.79
C ILE A 154 -33.03 8.78 -12.44
N ILE A 155 -33.51 9.67 -13.31
CA ILE A 155 -33.51 11.13 -13.07
C ILE A 155 -34.29 11.48 -11.78
N GLY A 156 -35.35 10.73 -11.47
CA GLY A 156 -36.16 10.90 -10.26
C GLY A 156 -35.45 10.57 -8.94
N LEU A 157 -34.29 9.90 -8.96
CA LEU A 157 -33.56 9.52 -7.74
C LEU A 157 -32.69 10.63 -7.16
N GLY A 158 -32.15 11.51 -8.00
CA GLY A 158 -31.28 12.60 -7.55
C GLY A 158 -30.20 13.00 -8.56
N GLY A 159 -29.44 14.04 -8.19
CA GLY A 159 -28.30 14.53 -8.97
C GLY A 159 -26.96 14.00 -8.46
N PHE A 160 -25.88 14.33 -9.20
CA PHE A 160 -24.50 13.91 -8.90
C PHE A 160 -24.11 14.16 -7.43
N ASP A 161 -24.40 15.33 -6.86
CA ASP A 161 -23.99 15.65 -5.48
C ASP A 161 -24.72 14.82 -4.42
N THR A 162 -25.98 14.43 -4.66
CA THR A 162 -26.73 13.55 -3.74
C THR A 162 -26.06 12.18 -3.65
N HIS A 163 -25.78 11.58 -4.81
CA HIS A 163 -25.19 10.26 -4.92
C HIS A 163 -23.70 10.25 -4.53
N PHE A 164 -22.97 11.34 -4.77
CA PHE A 164 -21.59 11.48 -4.30
C PHE A 164 -21.53 11.47 -2.77
N ASN A 165 -22.44 12.19 -2.11
CA ASN A 165 -22.51 12.20 -0.64
C ASN A 165 -22.92 10.84 -0.09
N HIS A 166 -23.87 10.12 -0.71
CA HIS A 166 -24.24 8.76 -0.29
C HIS A 166 -23.06 7.77 -0.42
N MET A 167 -22.40 7.73 -1.58
CA MET A 167 -21.19 6.93 -1.81
C MET A 167 -20.08 7.27 -0.80
N ARG A 168 -19.84 8.56 -0.56
CA ARG A 168 -18.86 9.06 0.41
C ARG A 168 -19.18 8.61 1.84
N GLU A 169 -20.42 8.80 2.29
CA GLU A 169 -20.86 8.40 3.64
C GLU A 169 -20.75 6.88 3.83
N TYR A 170 -21.11 6.10 2.82
CA TYR A 170 -20.97 4.65 2.84
C TYR A 170 -19.52 4.20 3.03
N TRP A 171 -18.58 4.66 2.20
CA TRP A 171 -17.18 4.24 2.31
C TRP A 171 -16.49 4.76 3.57
N LEU A 172 -16.87 5.95 4.07
CA LEU A 172 -16.39 6.42 5.37
C LEU A 172 -16.92 5.58 6.54
N ASN A 173 -18.17 5.09 6.45
CA ASN A 173 -18.72 4.13 7.41
C ASN A 173 -17.93 2.80 7.38
N GLU A 174 -17.72 2.21 6.19
CA GLU A 174 -17.00 0.94 6.09
C GLU A 174 -15.54 1.07 6.56
N LEU A 175 -14.85 2.18 6.24
CA LEU A 175 -13.51 2.48 6.75
C LEU A 175 -13.47 2.69 8.27
N SER A 176 -14.57 3.09 8.92
CA SER A 176 -14.60 3.23 10.38
C SER A 176 -14.57 1.88 11.12
N ASN A 177 -14.85 0.76 10.42
CA ASN A 177 -14.82 -0.58 10.99
C ASN A 177 -13.41 -1.21 11.05
N ILE A 178 -12.44 -0.62 10.33
CA ILE A 178 -11.04 -1.08 10.32
C ILE A 178 -10.12 -0.22 11.20
N ALA A 179 -8.91 -0.71 11.41
CA ALA A 179 -7.84 0.05 12.05
C ALA A 179 -7.56 1.35 11.29
N ASP A 180 -7.60 2.49 11.98
CA ASP A 180 -7.25 3.79 11.42
C ASP A 180 -5.77 4.09 11.68
N ILE A 181 -5.12 4.77 10.74
CA ILE A 181 -3.70 5.12 10.81
C ILE A 181 -3.46 6.60 10.48
N GLU A 182 -2.62 7.25 11.27
CA GLU A 182 -2.02 8.55 10.93
C GLU A 182 -0.50 8.42 10.93
N LEU A 183 0.13 8.89 9.85
CA LEU A 183 1.55 8.68 9.56
C LEU A 183 2.20 9.99 9.09
N PRO A 184 3.53 10.14 9.23
CA PRO A 184 4.30 11.22 8.61
C PRO A 184 4.38 11.17 7.08
N ASP A 185 3.66 10.26 6.42
CA ASP A 185 3.53 10.17 4.97
C ASP A 185 2.07 9.84 4.65
N THR A 186 1.35 10.77 4.05
CA THR A 186 -0.11 10.66 3.89
C THR A 186 -0.52 9.86 2.66
N GLU A 187 0.36 9.66 1.69
CA GLU A 187 0.05 8.86 0.50
C GLU A 187 -0.08 7.37 0.84
N LEU A 188 0.67 6.89 1.84
CA LEU A 188 0.48 5.56 2.43
C LEU A 188 -0.89 5.40 3.11
N ILE A 189 -1.41 6.46 3.76
CA ILE A 189 -2.74 6.47 4.39
C ILE A 189 -3.85 6.45 3.32
N GLU A 190 -3.70 7.29 2.29
CA GLU A 190 -4.63 7.37 1.17
C GLU A 190 -4.67 6.03 0.41
N SER A 191 -3.52 5.40 0.15
CA SER A 191 -3.45 4.07 -0.48
C SER A 191 -4.02 2.96 0.39
N TYR A 192 -3.74 2.95 1.71
CA TYR A 192 -4.30 1.97 2.65
C TYR A 192 -5.84 1.97 2.63
N ARG A 193 -6.44 3.16 2.59
CA ARG A 193 -7.90 3.36 2.52
C ARG A 193 -8.47 2.99 1.15
N ALA A 194 -7.84 3.44 0.06
CA ALA A 194 -8.28 3.13 -1.31
C ALA A 194 -8.25 1.62 -1.59
N ASN A 195 -7.20 0.92 -1.15
CA ASN A 195 -7.03 -0.52 -1.28
C ASN A 195 -8.15 -1.32 -0.58
N PHE A 196 -8.53 -0.94 0.65
CA PHE A 196 -9.67 -1.58 1.33
C PHE A 196 -10.97 -1.42 0.53
N ILE A 197 -11.24 -0.21 0.03
CA ILE A 197 -12.42 0.10 -0.80
C ILE A 197 -12.39 -0.73 -2.09
N TYR A 198 -11.27 -0.73 -2.83
CA TYR A 198 -11.11 -1.51 -4.05
C TYR A 198 -11.28 -3.01 -3.81
N THR A 199 -10.87 -3.53 -2.64
CA THR A 199 -11.11 -4.93 -2.25
C THR A 199 -12.61 -5.23 -2.10
N GLN A 200 -13.41 -4.30 -1.55
CA GLN A 200 -14.87 -4.48 -1.47
C GLN A 200 -15.56 -4.31 -2.84
N ILE A 201 -15.00 -3.50 -3.74
CA ILE A 201 -15.50 -3.29 -5.11
C ILE A 201 -15.20 -4.48 -6.03
N ILE A 202 -14.03 -5.10 -5.88
CA ILE A 202 -13.57 -6.15 -6.80
C ILE A 202 -14.09 -7.53 -6.42
N LYS A 203 -14.34 -7.82 -5.13
CA LYS A 203 -14.92 -9.11 -4.71
C LYS A 203 -16.31 -9.30 -5.35
N ASN A 204 -16.59 -10.48 -5.89
CA ASN A 204 -17.94 -10.82 -6.34
C ASN A 204 -18.72 -11.43 -5.18
N LYS A 205 -19.48 -10.60 -4.47
CA LYS A 205 -20.23 -10.95 -3.23
C LYS A 205 -19.32 -11.50 -2.13
N TYR A 206 -19.12 -12.82 -2.11
CA TYR A 206 -18.28 -13.54 -1.14
C TYR A 206 -17.08 -14.25 -1.79
N ASP A 207 -16.97 -14.27 -3.12
CA ASP A 207 -15.78 -14.74 -3.81
C ASP A 207 -14.74 -13.60 -3.88
N LEU A 208 -13.59 -13.81 -3.24
CA LEU A 208 -12.49 -12.85 -3.20
C LEU A 208 -11.72 -12.84 -4.53
N TYR A 209 -12.29 -12.17 -5.53
CA TYR A 209 -11.67 -11.97 -6.84
C TYR A 209 -10.38 -11.15 -6.73
N VAL A 210 -9.43 -11.46 -7.61
CA VAL A 210 -8.08 -10.92 -7.54
C VAL A 210 -7.90 -9.60 -8.28
N GLY A 211 -8.72 -9.29 -9.31
CA GLY A 211 -8.69 -7.97 -9.94
C GLY A 211 -9.88 -7.66 -10.83
N ALA A 212 -10.03 -6.39 -11.20
CA ALA A 212 -11.05 -5.95 -12.14
C ALA A 212 -10.64 -6.24 -13.59
N ASN A 213 -9.54 -5.65 -14.05
CA ASN A 213 -9.01 -5.84 -15.40
C ASN A 213 -8.04 -7.03 -15.39
N GLY A 214 -8.45 -8.19 -15.95
CA GLY A 214 -7.61 -9.39 -16.08
C GLY A 214 -8.10 -10.63 -15.32
N TYR A 215 -8.32 -10.54 -14.01
CA TYR A 215 -8.60 -11.70 -13.12
C TYR A 215 -9.91 -11.57 -12.33
N GLU A 216 -11.04 -11.74 -13.01
CA GLU A 216 -12.36 -11.88 -12.38
C GLU A 216 -12.61 -13.32 -11.88
N GLU A 217 -11.65 -13.84 -11.11
CA GLU A 217 -11.68 -15.18 -10.55
C GLU A 217 -10.93 -15.28 -9.21
N VAL A 218 -11.11 -16.40 -8.52
CA VAL A 218 -10.52 -16.69 -7.21
C VAL A 218 -9.31 -17.61 -7.38
N PHE A 219 -8.13 -17.08 -7.09
CA PHE A 219 -6.94 -17.89 -6.81
C PHE A 219 -6.88 -18.21 -5.31
N ASP A 220 -6.47 -19.42 -4.96
CA ASP A 220 -6.63 -19.99 -3.62
C ASP A 220 -5.65 -19.39 -2.60
N HIS A 221 -4.37 -19.22 -2.93
CA HIS A 221 -3.44 -18.52 -2.04
C HIS A 221 -3.70 -17.00 -1.96
N ASP A 222 -4.35 -16.43 -2.97
CA ASP A 222 -4.70 -15.00 -3.04
C ASP A 222 -5.84 -14.70 -2.07
N ALA A 223 -6.90 -15.50 -2.13
CA ALA A 223 -8.04 -15.41 -1.23
C ALA A 223 -7.61 -15.50 0.25
N ILE A 224 -6.64 -16.39 0.56
CA ILE A 224 -6.04 -16.47 1.91
C ILE A 224 -5.37 -15.13 2.30
N GLY A 225 -4.53 -14.56 1.44
CA GLY A 225 -3.82 -13.31 1.77
C GLY A 225 -4.73 -12.09 1.88
N ILE A 226 -5.75 -11.99 1.02
CA ILE A 226 -6.79 -10.94 1.09
C ILE A 226 -7.55 -11.07 2.42
N LEU A 227 -8.08 -12.26 2.73
CA LEU A 227 -8.86 -12.50 3.94
C LEU A 227 -8.06 -12.25 5.22
N VAL A 228 -6.80 -12.68 5.24
CA VAL A 228 -5.88 -12.41 6.36
C VAL A 228 -5.63 -10.91 6.54
N ASN A 229 -5.49 -10.13 5.47
CA ASN A 229 -5.37 -8.67 5.61
C ASN A 229 -6.66 -8.06 6.19
N LEU A 230 -7.85 -8.41 5.67
CA LEU A 230 -9.13 -7.94 6.21
C LEU A 230 -9.26 -8.21 7.71
N PHE A 231 -8.88 -9.40 8.18
CA PHE A 231 -8.86 -9.74 9.61
C PHE A 231 -7.76 -9.03 10.41
N THR A 232 -6.61 -8.73 9.79
CA THR A 232 -5.54 -7.93 10.42
C THR A 232 -5.98 -6.47 10.60
N GLN A 233 -6.72 -5.93 9.62
CA GLN A 233 -7.36 -4.61 9.68
C GLN A 233 -8.57 -4.58 10.62
N GLY A 234 -9.20 -5.72 10.91
CA GLY A 234 -10.32 -5.84 11.85
C GLY A 234 -11.71 -5.83 11.22
N TYR A 235 -11.78 -6.10 9.91
CA TYR A 235 -13.01 -6.26 9.15
C TYR A 235 -13.48 -7.71 9.22
N PHE A 236 -14.48 -7.98 10.06
CA PHE A 236 -15.04 -9.32 10.29
C PHE A 236 -16.44 -9.52 9.70
N LYS A 237 -16.92 -8.55 8.89
CA LYS A 237 -18.18 -8.64 8.14
C LYS A 237 -18.14 -9.92 7.28
N ASP A 238 -19.19 -10.73 7.37
CA ASP A 238 -19.37 -11.98 6.62
C ASP A 238 -18.25 -13.04 6.80
N ALA A 239 -17.41 -12.92 7.84
CA ALA A 239 -16.23 -13.77 8.04
C ALA A 239 -16.52 -15.27 8.04
N GLY A 240 -17.64 -15.71 8.64
CA GLY A 240 -18.05 -17.12 8.64
C GLY A 240 -18.34 -17.67 7.23
N VAL A 241 -18.92 -16.85 6.35
CA VAL A 241 -19.18 -17.21 4.95
C VAL A 241 -17.85 -17.27 4.18
N LEU A 242 -17.01 -16.24 4.33
CA LEU A 242 -15.70 -16.14 3.67
C LEU A 242 -14.77 -17.31 4.06
N LEU A 243 -14.70 -17.65 5.35
CA LEU A 243 -13.90 -18.77 5.87
C LEU A 243 -14.41 -20.14 5.40
N SER A 244 -15.72 -20.37 5.49
CA SER A 244 -16.33 -21.65 5.07
C SER A 244 -16.15 -21.88 3.58
N ASN A 245 -16.39 -20.85 2.76
CA ASN A 245 -16.25 -20.88 1.30
C ASN A 245 -14.79 -20.83 0.82
N LEU A 246 -13.81 -20.61 1.71
CA LEU A 246 -12.40 -20.51 1.33
C LEU A 246 -11.95 -21.79 0.63
N LYS A 247 -11.66 -21.66 -0.67
CA LYS A 247 -11.18 -22.74 -1.54
C LYS A 247 -9.68 -22.93 -1.29
N SER A 248 -9.25 -24.19 -1.27
CA SER A 248 -7.85 -24.57 -1.08
C SER A 248 -7.50 -25.70 -2.03
N GLN A 249 -6.39 -25.55 -2.77
CA GLN A 249 -5.96 -26.44 -3.85
C GLN A 249 -6.88 -26.44 -5.08
N ILE A 250 -7.14 -25.25 -5.63
CA ILE A 250 -7.59 -25.07 -7.02
C ILE A 250 -6.38 -25.20 -7.95
N GLN A 251 -5.29 -24.49 -7.63
CA GLN A 251 -4.12 -24.35 -8.51
C GLN A 251 -2.80 -24.52 -7.75
N TYR A 252 -2.70 -24.00 -6.52
CA TYR A 252 -1.45 -23.98 -5.76
C TYR A 252 -1.54 -24.85 -4.50
N ASP A 253 -0.53 -25.71 -4.30
CA ASP A 253 -0.45 -26.61 -3.14
C ASP A 253 -0.19 -25.82 -1.85
N ASP A 254 0.52 -24.69 -1.94
CA ASP A 254 0.84 -23.82 -0.82
C ASP A 254 -0.40 -23.19 -0.13
N ALA A 255 -1.48 -22.97 -0.87
CA ALA A 255 -2.78 -22.54 -0.34
C ALA A 255 -3.37 -23.56 0.63
N LYS A 256 -3.33 -24.84 0.24
CA LYS A 256 -3.76 -25.98 1.08
C LYS A 256 -2.93 -26.06 2.35
N PHE A 257 -1.61 -25.92 2.24
CA PHE A 257 -0.73 -26.04 3.40
C PHE A 257 -1.04 -24.99 4.48
N LYS A 258 -1.44 -23.77 4.09
CA LYS A 258 -1.64 -22.64 5.03
C LYS A 258 -3.11 -22.28 5.34
N ILE A 259 -4.10 -23.08 4.92
CA ILE A 259 -5.53 -22.78 5.14
C ILE A 259 -5.92 -22.55 6.61
N SER A 260 -5.25 -23.21 7.57
CA SER A 260 -5.50 -23.01 9.00
C SER A 260 -5.20 -21.60 9.51
N TRP A 261 -4.39 -20.81 8.78
CA TRP A 261 -3.95 -19.48 9.20
C TRP A 261 -5.06 -18.43 9.34
N PRO A 262 -5.93 -18.18 8.33
CA PRO A 262 -7.05 -17.24 8.48
C PRO A 262 -8.02 -17.63 9.59
N PHE A 263 -8.27 -18.93 9.81
CA PHE A 263 -9.09 -19.42 10.93
C PHE A 263 -8.45 -19.12 12.30
N ALA A 264 -7.15 -19.39 12.44
CA ALA A 264 -6.40 -19.09 13.66
C ALA A 264 -6.39 -17.58 13.97
N LEU A 265 -6.16 -16.74 12.94
CA LEU A 265 -6.19 -15.28 13.08
C LEU A 265 -7.58 -14.77 13.44
N TYR A 266 -8.63 -15.29 12.78
CA TYR A 266 -10.01 -14.94 13.08
C TYR A 266 -10.34 -15.23 14.55
N TYR A 267 -10.10 -16.46 15.01
CA TYR A 267 -10.32 -16.83 16.41
C TYR A 267 -9.50 -15.98 17.39
N LEU A 268 -8.21 -15.70 17.07
CA LEU A 268 -7.37 -14.84 17.90
C LEU A 268 -8.02 -13.48 18.13
N LYS A 269 -8.70 -12.91 17.12
CA LYS A 269 -9.36 -11.60 17.20
C LYS A 269 -10.77 -11.64 17.77
N THR A 270 -11.59 -12.63 17.41
CA THR A 270 -13.01 -12.64 17.77
C THR A 270 -13.34 -13.49 18.99
N GLY A 271 -12.53 -14.51 19.29
CA GLY A 271 -12.87 -15.56 20.26
C GLY A 271 -13.96 -16.53 19.79
N ASP A 272 -14.42 -16.43 18.53
CA ASP A 272 -15.49 -17.26 17.97
C ASP A 272 -15.00 -18.70 17.75
N LYS A 273 -15.32 -19.56 18.73
CA LYS A 273 -14.97 -20.98 18.73
C LYS A 273 -15.91 -21.81 17.84
N ASP A 274 -17.10 -21.32 17.52
CA ASP A 274 -18.11 -22.11 16.81
C ASP A 274 -17.70 -22.27 15.34
N ILE A 275 -17.22 -21.20 14.70
CA ILE A 275 -16.63 -21.27 13.34
C ILE A 275 -15.44 -22.24 13.25
N LEU A 276 -14.62 -22.34 14.31
CA LEU A 276 -13.53 -23.33 14.36
C LEU A 276 -14.07 -24.76 14.44
N LEU A 277 -15.09 -25.01 15.27
CA LEU A 277 -15.70 -26.34 15.45
C LEU A 277 -16.40 -26.80 14.18
N GLU A 278 -17.18 -25.92 13.53
CA GLU A 278 -17.87 -26.21 12.26
C GLU A 278 -16.92 -26.59 11.12
N ASN A 279 -15.70 -26.05 11.13
CA ASN A 279 -14.70 -26.28 10.09
C ASN A 279 -13.57 -27.24 10.50
N PHE A 280 -13.56 -27.80 11.72
CA PHE A 280 -12.38 -28.51 12.23
C PHE A 280 -11.97 -29.72 11.37
N ASP A 281 -12.93 -30.51 10.88
CA ASP A 281 -12.64 -31.66 10.00
C ASP A 281 -11.96 -31.23 8.69
N LYS A 282 -12.32 -30.07 8.12
CA LYS A 282 -11.67 -29.47 6.93
C LYS A 282 -10.23 -29.10 7.24
N LEU A 283 -9.99 -28.47 8.39
CA LEU A 283 -8.65 -28.04 8.83
C LEU A 283 -7.74 -29.22 9.16
N LYS A 284 -8.28 -30.23 9.86
CA LYS A 284 -7.62 -31.51 10.12
C LYS A 284 -7.24 -32.22 8.83
N TYR A 285 -8.17 -32.34 7.87
CA TYR A 285 -7.88 -32.95 6.58
C TYR A 285 -6.66 -32.31 5.90
N PHE A 286 -6.63 -30.98 5.76
CA PHE A 286 -5.52 -30.29 5.09
C PHE A 286 -4.22 -30.28 5.89
N ALA A 287 -4.27 -30.28 7.24
CA ALA A 287 -3.07 -30.49 8.05
C ALA A 287 -2.44 -31.87 7.84
N HIS A 288 -3.24 -32.91 7.66
CA HIS A 288 -2.78 -34.27 7.34
C HIS A 288 -2.35 -34.44 5.87
N GLU A 289 -2.79 -33.59 4.94
CA GLU A 289 -2.24 -33.54 3.58
C GLU A 289 -0.79 -33.02 3.55
N ILE A 290 -0.36 -32.21 4.53
CA ILE A 290 1.05 -31.78 4.65
C ILE A 290 1.97 -32.99 4.81
N GLU A 291 1.61 -33.96 5.66
CA GLU A 291 2.40 -35.19 5.86
C GLU A 291 2.52 -36.01 4.57
N LYS A 292 1.41 -36.15 3.81
CA LYS A 292 1.37 -36.92 2.55
C LYS A 292 2.20 -36.28 1.45
N ASP A 293 2.39 -34.97 1.52
CA ASP A 293 3.17 -34.20 0.55
C ASP A 293 4.65 -34.04 0.94
N ILE A 294 5.11 -34.68 2.03
CA ILE A 294 6.54 -34.80 2.34
C ILE A 294 7.18 -35.93 1.51
N ASP A 295 8.32 -35.63 0.88
CA ASP A 295 9.09 -36.55 0.05
C ASP A 295 10.13 -37.38 0.83
N GLU A 296 10.90 -38.22 0.13
CA GLU A 296 11.92 -39.09 0.74
C GLU A 296 13.09 -38.35 1.43
N LYS A 297 13.22 -37.03 1.26
CA LYS A 297 14.23 -36.18 1.93
C LYS A 297 13.68 -35.58 3.23
N GLY A 298 12.37 -35.69 3.46
CA GLY A 298 11.69 -35.10 4.61
C GLY A 298 11.30 -33.63 4.44
N ILE A 299 11.27 -33.13 3.20
CA ILE A 299 10.77 -31.78 2.82
C ILE A 299 9.52 -31.91 1.97
N ILE A 300 8.81 -30.82 1.71
CA ILE A 300 7.69 -30.83 0.76
C ILE A 300 8.18 -31.29 -0.64
N LYS A 301 7.35 -32.12 -1.28
CA LYS A 301 7.47 -32.61 -2.66
C LYS A 301 7.62 -31.45 -3.67
N LYS A 302 7.79 -31.79 -4.94
CA LYS A 302 7.78 -30.75 -5.98
C LYS A 302 6.36 -30.26 -6.25
N THR A 303 6.17 -28.94 -6.26
CA THR A 303 4.89 -28.26 -6.56
C THR A 303 5.06 -27.30 -7.74
N TRP A 304 3.96 -26.67 -8.18
CA TRP A 304 3.95 -25.63 -9.22
C TRP A 304 3.88 -24.21 -8.64
N ASP A 305 4.10 -24.03 -7.33
CA ASP A 305 3.68 -22.84 -6.56
C ASP A 305 4.43 -21.52 -6.87
N ILE A 306 5.39 -21.53 -7.81
CA ILE A 306 6.00 -20.32 -8.42
C ILE A 306 5.99 -20.38 -9.96
N ASP A 307 4.88 -20.85 -10.52
CA ASP A 307 4.67 -21.14 -11.94
C ASP A 307 5.63 -22.16 -12.56
N ARG A 308 6.37 -22.94 -11.76
CA ARG A 308 7.33 -23.93 -12.25
C ARG A 308 7.39 -25.12 -11.31
N ASN A 309 7.66 -26.30 -11.86
CA ASN A 309 7.81 -27.52 -11.07
C ASN A 309 9.19 -27.58 -10.39
N GLY A 310 9.24 -27.66 -9.07
CA GLY A 310 10.49 -27.74 -8.29
C GLY A 310 10.24 -27.94 -6.79
N HIS A 311 11.29 -28.21 -6.01
CA HIS A 311 11.20 -28.16 -4.54
C HIS A 311 11.41 -26.71 -4.12
N TRP A 312 10.37 -26.00 -3.72
CA TRP A 312 10.48 -24.58 -3.41
C TRP A 312 10.52 -24.32 -1.91
N THR A 313 11.21 -23.24 -1.55
CA THR A 313 11.33 -22.78 -0.17
C THR A 313 10.01 -22.21 0.34
N VAL A 314 9.18 -21.67 -0.58
CA VAL A 314 7.81 -21.23 -0.28
C VAL A 314 6.95 -22.38 0.25
N ASP A 315 6.89 -23.54 -0.43
CA ASP A 315 6.03 -24.68 -0.04
C ASP A 315 6.31 -25.11 1.41
N ASN A 316 7.60 -25.23 1.73
CA ASN A 316 8.08 -25.62 3.05
C ASN A 316 7.75 -24.55 4.12
N TRP A 317 7.83 -23.27 3.77
CA TRP A 317 7.41 -22.18 4.67
C TRP A 317 5.88 -22.15 4.85
N SER A 318 5.10 -22.29 3.79
CA SER A 318 3.63 -22.37 3.85
C SER A 318 3.17 -23.53 4.74
N ALA A 319 3.80 -24.70 4.63
CA ALA A 319 3.55 -25.86 5.51
C ALA A 319 3.94 -25.59 6.97
N LEU A 320 5.12 -25.02 7.23
CA LEU A 320 5.53 -24.66 8.59
C LEU A 320 4.58 -23.64 9.23
N LEU A 321 4.11 -22.63 8.49
CA LEU A 321 3.11 -21.67 8.97
C LEU A 321 1.74 -22.32 9.22
N GLY A 322 1.29 -23.18 8.30
CA GLY A 322 0.05 -23.93 8.43
C GLY A 322 0.00 -24.81 9.69
N LEU A 323 1.10 -25.51 9.96
CA LEU A 323 1.25 -26.31 11.19
C LEU A 323 1.27 -25.44 12.45
N CYS A 324 1.86 -24.24 12.42
CA CYS A 324 1.77 -23.28 13.54
C CYS A 324 0.32 -22.88 13.83
N ALA A 325 -0.44 -22.55 12.78
CA ALA A 325 -1.85 -22.20 12.90
C ALA A 325 -2.71 -23.38 13.38
N TYR A 326 -2.46 -24.59 12.86
CA TYR A 326 -3.18 -25.78 13.25
C TYR A 326 -2.88 -26.19 14.71
N MET A 327 -1.61 -26.15 15.16
CA MET A 327 -1.25 -26.34 16.57
C MET A 327 -2.01 -25.37 17.50
N TYR A 328 -2.11 -24.09 17.12
CA TYR A 328 -2.89 -23.11 17.89
C TYR A 328 -4.38 -23.48 17.97
N ILE A 329 -4.99 -23.86 16.85
CA ILE A 329 -6.40 -24.29 16.79
C ILE A 329 -6.62 -25.56 17.62
N SER A 330 -5.82 -26.60 17.45
CA SER A 330 -5.95 -27.86 18.23
C SER A 330 -5.83 -27.60 19.72
N LYS A 331 -4.91 -26.71 20.15
CA LYS A 331 -4.78 -26.29 21.56
C LYS A 331 -6.01 -25.52 22.08
N VAL A 332 -6.62 -24.67 21.25
CA VAL A 332 -7.87 -23.93 21.56
C VAL A 332 -9.09 -24.87 21.65
N LEU A 333 -9.15 -25.86 20.78
CA LEU A 333 -10.22 -26.86 20.76
C LEU A 333 -10.08 -27.89 21.89
N LYS A 334 -8.84 -28.15 22.34
CA LYS A 334 -8.39 -29.21 23.27
C LYS A 334 -8.22 -30.59 22.61
N GLU A 335 -7.80 -30.58 21.36
CA GLU A 335 -7.50 -31.75 20.55
C GLU A 335 -6.01 -32.12 20.75
N GLU A 336 -5.70 -32.80 21.86
CA GLU A 336 -4.33 -33.09 22.28
C GLU A 336 -3.57 -33.97 21.27
N GLU A 337 -4.23 -34.99 20.69
CA GLU A 337 -3.63 -35.86 19.67
C GLU A 337 -3.24 -35.09 18.39
N GLU A 338 -4.09 -34.15 17.95
CA GLU A 338 -3.83 -33.33 16.76
C GLU A 338 -2.76 -32.25 17.02
N PHE A 339 -2.66 -31.76 18.25
CA PHE A 339 -1.57 -30.88 18.66
C PHE A 339 -0.22 -31.63 18.61
N ASP A 340 -0.15 -32.82 19.20
CA ASP A 340 1.06 -33.63 19.23
C ASP A 340 1.49 -34.12 17.84
N PHE A 341 0.53 -34.49 16.98
CA PHE A 341 0.77 -34.76 15.55
C PHE A 341 1.40 -33.55 14.85
N ALA A 342 0.76 -32.39 14.91
CA ALA A 342 1.19 -31.20 14.20
C ALA A 342 2.56 -30.69 14.69
N ASN A 343 2.81 -30.76 16.00
CA ASN A 343 4.09 -30.40 16.61
C ASN A 343 5.21 -31.36 16.19
N SER A 344 4.95 -32.67 16.15
CA SER A 344 5.92 -33.68 15.70
C SER A 344 6.28 -33.50 14.23
N LEU A 345 5.27 -33.24 13.38
CA LEU A 345 5.44 -32.97 11.95
C LEU A 345 6.20 -31.66 11.71
N TYR A 346 5.90 -30.61 12.48
CA TYR A 346 6.60 -29.32 12.42
C TYR A 346 8.09 -29.43 12.76
N GLU A 347 8.43 -30.08 13.88
CA GLU A 347 9.83 -30.29 14.29
C GLU A 347 10.63 -31.09 13.24
N LEU A 348 10.02 -32.14 12.67
CA LEU A 348 10.66 -32.97 11.64
C LEU A 348 10.84 -32.22 10.31
N LEU A 349 9.81 -31.51 9.84
CA LEU A 349 9.86 -30.72 8.60
C LEU A 349 10.89 -29.59 8.73
N LEU A 350 10.90 -28.86 9.86
CA LEU A 350 11.86 -27.77 10.10
C LEU A 350 13.30 -28.29 10.09
N LEU A 351 13.56 -29.42 10.77
CA LEU A 351 14.89 -30.04 10.82
C LEU A 351 15.39 -30.46 9.43
N ASN A 352 14.53 -31.11 8.63
CA ASN A 352 14.90 -31.56 7.29
C ASN A 352 15.04 -30.39 6.31
N ALA A 353 14.14 -29.40 6.37
CA ALA A 353 14.19 -28.20 5.54
C ALA A 353 15.47 -27.38 5.79
N ASP A 354 15.84 -27.15 7.05
CA ASP A 354 17.10 -26.48 7.38
C ASP A 354 18.32 -27.30 6.94
N ARG A 355 18.33 -28.62 7.17
CA ARG A 355 19.40 -29.51 6.70
C ARG A 355 19.60 -29.35 5.18
N THR A 356 18.53 -29.51 4.40
CA THR A 356 18.57 -29.46 2.94
C THR A 356 18.95 -28.07 2.40
N ILE A 357 18.42 -26.97 2.98
CA ILE A 357 18.87 -25.62 2.64
C ILE A 357 20.35 -25.44 2.97
N SER A 358 20.81 -25.89 4.13
CA SER A 358 22.22 -25.77 4.52
C SER A 358 23.15 -26.55 3.57
N GLU A 359 22.72 -27.71 3.08
CA GLU A 359 23.46 -28.52 2.10
C GLU A 359 23.51 -27.81 0.74
N THR A 360 22.39 -27.27 0.26
CA THR A 360 22.32 -26.47 -0.98
C THR A 360 23.19 -25.22 -0.90
N VAL A 361 23.10 -24.46 0.20
CA VAL A 361 23.93 -23.27 0.46
C VAL A 361 25.42 -23.63 0.45
N LYS A 362 25.83 -24.71 1.13
CA LYS A 362 27.24 -25.19 1.14
C LYS A 362 27.70 -25.67 -0.24
N LYS A 363 26.88 -26.45 -0.95
CA LYS A 363 27.15 -27.03 -2.28
C LYS A 363 27.40 -25.96 -3.33
N TYR A 364 26.55 -24.93 -3.38
CA TYR A 364 26.64 -23.85 -4.37
C TYR A 364 27.37 -22.60 -3.84
N LYS A 365 27.86 -22.61 -2.59
CA LYS A 365 28.55 -21.50 -1.91
C LYS A 365 27.72 -20.21 -1.85
N LEU A 366 26.43 -20.36 -1.55
CA LEU A 366 25.49 -19.23 -1.49
C LEU A 366 25.68 -18.41 -0.22
N ASN A 367 25.29 -17.14 -0.28
CA ASN A 367 25.20 -16.23 0.85
C ASN A 367 23.76 -15.69 1.07
N TYR A 368 22.77 -16.38 0.51
CA TYR A 368 21.34 -16.08 0.60
C TYR A 368 20.52 -17.38 0.72
N ILE A 369 19.24 -17.27 1.08
CA ILE A 369 18.28 -18.37 1.04
C ILE A 369 17.80 -18.52 -0.42
N PRO A 370 18.11 -19.62 -1.13
CA PRO A 370 17.62 -19.83 -2.48
C PRO A 370 16.09 -20.03 -2.51
N ALA A 371 15.47 -19.71 -3.66
CA ALA A 371 14.05 -19.96 -3.87
C ALA A 371 13.72 -21.46 -3.97
N SER A 372 14.70 -22.30 -4.31
CA SER A 372 14.59 -23.76 -4.30
C SER A 372 15.38 -24.36 -3.14
N MET A 373 14.79 -25.37 -2.49
CA MET A 373 15.45 -26.18 -1.45
C MET A 373 16.70 -26.88 -1.97
N THR A 374 16.78 -27.22 -3.25
CA THR A 374 17.80 -28.13 -3.83
C THR A 374 18.73 -27.50 -4.89
N GLU A 375 18.47 -26.26 -5.31
CA GLU A 375 19.13 -25.60 -6.44
C GLU A 375 19.44 -24.12 -6.15
N SER A 376 20.54 -23.58 -6.71
CA SER A 376 20.81 -22.14 -6.66
C SER A 376 19.90 -21.36 -7.61
N ASN A 377 19.70 -20.06 -7.32
CA ASN A 377 18.84 -19.21 -8.16
C ASN A 377 19.33 -19.08 -9.61
N ASP A 378 20.62 -19.25 -9.88
CA ASP A 378 21.16 -19.25 -11.26
C ASP A 378 20.73 -20.48 -12.09
N ASN A 379 20.31 -21.56 -11.43
CA ASN A 379 19.89 -22.81 -12.07
C ASN A 379 18.36 -22.94 -12.20
N ASN A 380 17.57 -22.06 -11.55
CA ASN A 380 16.11 -22.09 -11.58
C ASN A 380 15.51 -20.83 -12.27
N ILE A 381 14.19 -20.60 -12.15
CA ILE A 381 13.51 -19.45 -12.79
C ILE A 381 14.07 -18.09 -12.33
N CYS A 382 14.55 -18.01 -11.09
CA CYS A 382 15.10 -16.80 -10.49
C CYS A 382 16.43 -16.35 -11.11
N ARG A 383 16.96 -17.05 -12.13
CA ARG A 383 18.19 -16.69 -12.86
C ARG A 383 18.10 -15.35 -13.59
N LYS A 384 16.88 -14.83 -13.82
CA LYS A 384 16.64 -13.44 -14.21
C LYS A 384 16.78 -12.53 -12.96
N PRO A 385 17.63 -11.49 -12.98
CA PRO A 385 17.75 -10.52 -11.88
C PRO A 385 16.46 -9.85 -11.42
N ARG A 386 15.50 -9.71 -12.34
CA ARG A 386 14.26 -8.97 -12.17
C ARG A 386 13.02 -9.83 -11.87
N ASN A 387 13.16 -11.16 -11.84
CA ASN A 387 12.06 -12.07 -11.53
C ASN A 387 11.94 -12.23 -10.01
N THR A 388 10.84 -11.75 -9.44
CA THR A 388 10.65 -11.54 -8.01
C THR A 388 10.54 -12.82 -7.16
N ASN A 389 10.44 -14.00 -7.79
CA ASN A 389 10.34 -15.29 -7.10
C ASN A 389 11.58 -15.63 -6.26
N TRP A 390 12.69 -14.88 -6.39
CA TRP A 390 13.83 -14.99 -5.47
C TRP A 390 13.46 -14.74 -4.01
N ALA A 391 12.35 -14.04 -3.76
CA ALA A 391 11.79 -13.71 -2.45
C ALA A 391 10.42 -14.35 -2.18
N SER A 392 9.97 -15.33 -2.98
CA SER A 392 8.61 -15.89 -2.87
C SER A 392 8.28 -16.43 -1.48
N MET A 393 9.22 -17.09 -0.80
CA MET A 393 9.06 -17.56 0.58
C MET A 393 8.71 -16.43 1.57
N PHE A 394 9.13 -15.19 1.31
CA PHE A 394 8.86 -14.04 2.18
C PHE A 394 7.42 -13.53 2.10
N LEU A 395 6.75 -13.69 0.95
CA LEU A 395 5.37 -13.22 0.72
C LEU A 395 4.34 -14.34 0.64
N PHE A 396 4.66 -15.42 -0.07
CA PHE A 396 3.77 -16.55 -0.28
C PHE A 396 3.84 -17.48 0.95
N GLY A 397 5.06 -17.78 1.40
CA GLY A 397 5.35 -18.70 2.51
C GLY A 397 5.12 -18.13 3.91
N ARG A 398 5.43 -16.84 4.13
CA ARG A 398 5.14 -16.02 5.33
C ARG A 398 5.70 -16.50 6.70
N TRP A 399 6.13 -17.75 6.84
CA TRP A 399 6.53 -18.40 8.10
C TRP A 399 7.50 -17.62 8.98
N ALA A 400 8.53 -16.99 8.41
CA ALA A 400 9.53 -16.28 9.20
C ALA A 400 8.91 -15.17 10.07
N TRP A 401 7.99 -14.36 9.51
CA TRP A 401 7.33 -13.29 10.25
C TRP A 401 6.07 -13.78 10.97
N ASP A 402 5.11 -14.35 10.25
CA ASP A 402 3.82 -14.70 10.85
C ASP A 402 3.95 -15.89 11.82
N GLY A 403 4.88 -16.83 11.57
CA GLY A 403 5.26 -17.87 12.54
C GLY A 403 5.92 -17.33 13.80
N TYR A 404 6.62 -16.18 13.74
CA TYR A 404 7.13 -15.51 14.94
C TYR A 404 5.99 -14.88 15.77
N LEU A 405 4.90 -14.43 15.13
CA LEU A 405 3.70 -14.01 15.83
C LEU A 405 3.00 -15.18 16.55
N PHE A 406 3.05 -16.40 15.97
CA PHE A 406 2.64 -17.66 16.60
C PHE A 406 3.54 -18.12 17.76
N ASP A 407 4.65 -17.43 18.03
CA ASP A 407 5.72 -17.88 18.95
C ASP A 407 6.38 -19.22 18.53
N ALA A 408 6.39 -19.50 17.23
CA ALA A 408 6.94 -20.74 16.70
C ALA A 408 8.45 -20.86 16.93
N LYS A 409 8.91 -22.09 17.19
CA LYS A 409 10.34 -22.42 17.24
C LYS A 409 10.94 -22.23 15.84
N GLN A 410 11.89 -21.33 15.71
CA GLN A 410 12.53 -20.94 14.45
C GLN A 410 14.05 -20.89 14.62
N TYR A 411 14.80 -21.57 13.75
CA TYR A 411 16.27 -21.60 13.79
C TYR A 411 16.86 -21.90 12.41
N GLY A 412 18.19 -21.81 12.30
CA GLY A 412 18.97 -22.29 11.17
C GLY A 412 19.10 -21.30 10.01
N TYR A 413 19.63 -21.80 8.88
CA TYR A 413 19.95 -21.04 7.67
C TYR A 413 18.75 -20.25 7.14
N MET A 414 17.54 -20.80 7.24
CA MET A 414 16.30 -20.13 6.78
C MET A 414 15.93 -18.89 7.61
N ILE A 415 16.50 -18.71 8.81
CA ILE A 415 16.29 -17.54 9.67
C ILE A 415 17.54 -16.65 9.68
N ASP A 416 18.71 -17.26 9.83
CA ASP A 416 19.99 -16.55 9.97
C ASP A 416 20.38 -15.76 8.71
N MET A 417 19.84 -16.14 7.54
CA MET A 417 20.17 -15.55 6.24
C MET A 417 19.08 -14.62 5.67
N ILE A 418 18.05 -14.23 6.45
CA ILE A 418 16.98 -13.32 5.99
C ILE A 418 17.57 -12.00 5.44
N ASP A 419 18.33 -11.27 6.25
CA ASP A 419 18.89 -9.97 5.83
C ASP A 419 19.86 -10.14 4.64
N ALA A 420 20.64 -11.21 4.62
CA ALA A 420 21.58 -11.51 3.54
C ALA A 420 20.89 -11.88 2.21
N THR A 421 19.63 -12.33 2.27
CA THR A 421 18.81 -12.61 1.09
C THR A 421 18.24 -11.32 0.49
N TYR A 422 17.84 -10.36 1.33
CA TYR A 422 17.53 -9.00 0.88
C TYR A 422 18.77 -8.30 0.29
N ASP A 423 19.94 -8.41 0.93
CA ASP A 423 21.23 -7.92 0.39
C ASP A 423 21.52 -8.50 -1.01
N TYR A 424 21.28 -9.80 -1.21
CA TYR A 424 21.45 -10.47 -2.51
C TYR A 424 20.48 -9.94 -3.57
N GLY A 425 19.18 -9.95 -3.27
CA GLY A 425 18.13 -9.67 -4.25
C GLY A 425 18.08 -8.21 -4.67
N LEU A 426 18.09 -7.27 -3.71
CA LEU A 426 17.97 -5.83 -3.98
C LEU A 426 19.20 -5.30 -4.73
N LYS A 427 20.41 -5.74 -4.35
CA LYS A 427 21.64 -5.43 -5.09
C LYS A 427 21.57 -5.94 -6.52
N ARG A 428 21.17 -7.20 -6.72
CA ARG A 428 21.09 -7.84 -8.03
C ARG A 428 20.03 -7.20 -8.93
N GLY A 429 18.90 -6.78 -8.35
CA GLY A 429 17.88 -5.98 -9.01
C GLY A 429 18.43 -4.63 -9.48
N ARG A 430 19.12 -3.90 -8.60
CA ARG A 430 19.80 -2.63 -8.92
C ARG A 430 20.82 -2.76 -10.05
N GLU A 431 21.64 -3.81 -10.02
CA GLU A 431 22.61 -4.11 -11.08
C GLU A 431 21.94 -4.40 -12.44
N ALA A 432 20.66 -4.80 -12.43
CA ALA A 432 19.81 -4.95 -13.61
C ALA A 432 18.87 -3.75 -13.87
N GLY A 433 19.13 -2.60 -13.25
CA GLY A 433 18.41 -1.35 -13.48
C GLY A 433 17.05 -1.23 -12.80
N LEU A 434 16.76 -2.02 -11.75
CA LEU A 434 15.56 -1.79 -10.93
C LEU A 434 15.70 -0.52 -10.08
N PHE A 435 14.56 0.12 -9.85
CA PHE A 435 14.45 1.28 -8.95
C PHE A 435 14.79 0.90 -7.49
N PRO A 436 15.20 1.88 -6.65
CA PRO A 436 15.35 1.68 -5.21
C PRO A 436 14.08 1.04 -4.60
N HIS A 437 14.29 0.08 -3.69
CA HIS A 437 13.22 -0.69 -3.02
C HIS A 437 12.29 -1.48 -3.96
N SER A 438 12.69 -1.75 -5.21
CA SER A 438 11.99 -2.71 -6.08
C SER A 438 12.60 -4.11 -6.00
N PHE A 439 11.74 -5.11 -5.84
CA PHE A 439 12.02 -6.54 -5.88
C PHE A 439 11.96 -7.13 -7.29
N GLY A 440 11.41 -6.36 -8.25
CA GLY A 440 11.17 -6.74 -9.63
C GLY A 440 9.69 -7.06 -9.91
N GLY A 441 9.47 -7.84 -10.96
CA GLY A 441 8.16 -8.30 -11.41
C GLY A 441 8.06 -9.83 -11.48
N GLY A 442 6.91 -10.33 -11.93
CA GLY A 442 6.61 -11.75 -12.10
C GLY A 442 7.34 -12.39 -13.30
N SER A 443 6.60 -13.16 -14.09
CA SER A 443 7.18 -13.98 -15.16
C SER A 443 7.44 -13.23 -16.49
N PHE A 444 6.72 -12.14 -16.76
CA PHE A 444 6.59 -11.53 -18.10
C PHE A 444 6.88 -10.02 -18.18
N SER A 445 6.54 -9.25 -17.14
CA SER A 445 7.01 -7.88 -16.92
C SER A 445 7.85 -7.87 -15.64
N ASP A 446 8.81 -6.94 -15.54
CA ASP A 446 10.01 -7.19 -14.73
C ASP A 446 10.38 -5.98 -13.80
N SER A 447 9.63 -4.87 -13.78
CA SER A 447 10.12 -3.61 -13.17
C SER A 447 9.70 -3.38 -11.72
N ILE A 448 8.41 -3.54 -11.41
CA ILE A 448 7.83 -3.49 -10.06
C ILE A 448 6.44 -4.13 -10.11
N GLY A 449 6.03 -4.87 -9.07
CA GLY A 449 4.71 -5.52 -9.01
C GLY A 449 3.91 -5.14 -7.77
N SER A 450 2.62 -5.48 -7.74
CA SER A 450 1.76 -5.29 -6.55
C SER A 450 2.30 -6.01 -5.30
N TYR A 451 3.11 -7.05 -5.49
CA TYR A 451 3.77 -7.84 -4.45
C TYR A 451 4.90 -7.11 -3.70
N ASN A 452 5.39 -5.99 -4.22
CA ASN A 452 6.67 -5.39 -3.84
C ASN A 452 6.80 -5.13 -2.32
N ALA A 453 5.80 -4.48 -1.72
CA ALA A 453 5.78 -4.26 -0.26
C ALA A 453 5.61 -5.56 0.53
N GLY A 454 4.76 -6.47 0.06
CA GLY A 454 4.52 -7.75 0.72
C GLY A 454 5.77 -8.63 0.84
N LEU A 455 6.65 -8.64 -0.16
CA LEU A 455 7.92 -9.38 -0.17
C LEU A 455 8.92 -8.87 0.89
N ALA A 456 8.76 -7.63 1.33
CA ALA A 456 9.54 -7.05 2.41
C ALA A 456 9.01 -7.38 3.83
N ALA A 457 7.87 -8.07 3.97
CA ALA A 457 7.28 -8.39 5.28
C ALA A 457 8.19 -9.26 6.18
N THR A 458 8.97 -10.17 5.59
CA THR A 458 9.94 -10.98 6.34
C THR A 458 11.11 -10.14 6.89
N GLY A 459 11.34 -8.93 6.37
CA GLY A 459 12.25 -7.94 6.93
C GLY A 459 11.96 -7.59 8.39
N LEU A 460 10.67 -7.63 8.80
CA LEU A 460 10.27 -7.48 10.21
C LEU A 460 10.93 -8.57 11.08
N ARG A 461 11.06 -9.81 10.61
CA ARG A 461 11.72 -10.89 11.37
C ARG A 461 13.24 -10.70 11.48
N GLY A 462 13.84 -10.00 10.51
CA GLY A 462 15.27 -9.71 10.43
C GLY A 462 15.76 -8.60 11.37
N LYS A 463 16.94 -8.05 11.07
CA LYS A 463 17.58 -6.96 11.80
C LYS A 463 17.76 -5.72 10.93
N LYS A 464 18.30 -5.87 9.72
CA LYS A 464 18.63 -4.76 8.81
C LYS A 464 17.39 -4.24 8.08
N TYR A 465 16.59 -5.12 7.49
CA TYR A 465 15.52 -4.76 6.55
C TYR A 465 14.13 -4.55 7.17
N ARG A 466 14.07 -4.23 8.46
CA ARG A 466 12.79 -4.08 9.20
C ARG A 466 11.85 -3.00 8.63
N CYS A 467 12.40 -1.91 8.11
CA CYS A 467 11.62 -0.81 7.51
C CYS A 467 11.25 -1.04 6.04
N GLU A 468 11.76 -2.10 5.41
CA GLU A 468 11.70 -2.27 3.95
C GLU A 468 10.26 -2.37 3.43
N GLY A 469 9.31 -2.87 4.23
CA GLY A 469 7.88 -2.90 3.89
C GLY A 469 7.29 -1.51 3.60
N ILE A 470 7.73 -0.49 4.33
CA ILE A 470 7.28 0.90 4.11
C ILE A 470 7.96 1.50 2.88
N TYR A 471 9.28 1.32 2.71
CA TYR A 471 10.00 1.85 1.56
C TYR A 471 9.57 1.19 0.24
N ALA A 472 9.32 -0.12 0.25
CA ALA A 472 8.82 -0.86 -0.90
C ALA A 472 7.39 -0.45 -1.29
N TYR A 473 6.56 -0.02 -0.33
CA TYR A 473 5.23 0.56 -0.62
C TYR A 473 5.37 2.00 -1.16
N GLN A 474 6.26 2.83 -0.61
CA GLN A 474 6.59 4.14 -1.19
C GLN A 474 7.13 4.02 -2.63
N ALA A 475 7.88 2.96 -2.95
CA ALA A 475 8.31 2.67 -4.31
C ALA A 475 7.15 2.22 -5.21
N MET A 476 6.19 1.43 -4.72
CA MET A 476 4.95 1.16 -5.46
C MET A 476 4.23 2.46 -5.80
N LEU A 477 4.03 3.36 -4.83
CA LEU A 477 3.38 4.66 -5.07
C LEU A 477 4.13 5.51 -6.10
N SER A 478 5.47 5.54 -6.03
CA SER A 478 6.31 6.35 -6.93
C SER A 478 6.40 5.83 -8.37
N TYR A 479 6.19 4.52 -8.61
CA TYR A 479 6.51 3.88 -9.90
C TYR A 479 5.60 2.74 -10.38
N GLY A 480 4.69 2.24 -9.55
CA GLY A 480 3.89 1.03 -9.83
C GLY A 480 2.45 1.32 -10.24
N GLN A 481 2.01 2.57 -10.19
CA GLN A 481 0.63 2.97 -10.44
C GLN A 481 0.34 3.00 -11.95
N SER A 482 -0.57 2.15 -12.43
CA SER A 482 -1.19 2.29 -13.77
C SER A 482 -2.52 3.05 -13.72
N GLY A 483 -3.10 3.21 -12.54
CA GLY A 483 -4.17 4.16 -12.23
C GLY A 483 -4.07 4.57 -10.75
N PRO A 484 -4.88 5.51 -10.26
CA PRO A 484 -4.82 5.97 -8.87
C PRO A 484 -4.98 4.80 -7.89
N TYR A 485 -3.91 4.49 -7.17
CA TYR A 485 -3.74 3.32 -6.30
C TYR A 485 -4.06 1.97 -6.99
N SER A 486 -3.88 1.91 -8.31
CA SER A 486 -4.14 0.72 -9.14
C SER A 486 -2.81 0.16 -9.64
N PHE A 487 -2.43 -1.01 -9.12
CA PHE A 487 -1.16 -1.67 -9.41
C PHE A 487 -1.41 -2.97 -10.18
N TRP A 488 -0.60 -3.24 -11.19
CA TRP A 488 -0.57 -4.55 -11.83
C TRP A 488 0.00 -5.61 -10.89
N GLU A 489 -0.34 -6.88 -11.11
CA GLU A 489 0.40 -8.00 -10.52
C GLU A 489 1.89 -7.78 -10.73
N SER A 490 2.24 -7.51 -11.99
CA SER A 490 3.56 -7.16 -12.44
C SER A 490 3.49 -6.05 -13.49
N ALA A 491 4.15 -4.91 -13.24
CA ALA A 491 4.11 -3.76 -14.13
C ALA A 491 5.30 -3.71 -15.10
N GLY A 492 5.07 -3.10 -16.27
CA GLY A 492 6.14 -2.73 -17.20
C GLY A 492 7.02 -1.59 -16.67
N GLU A 493 8.01 -1.17 -17.46
CA GLU A 493 8.85 -0.01 -17.10
C GLU A 493 7.99 1.26 -16.98
N PRO A 494 8.12 2.04 -15.89
CA PRO A 494 7.37 3.29 -15.71
C PRO A 494 7.90 4.38 -16.64
N VAL A 495 6.99 5.13 -17.25
CA VAL A 495 7.31 6.16 -18.25
C VAL A 495 6.72 7.53 -17.91
N LYS A 496 7.30 8.58 -18.48
CA LYS A 496 6.79 9.96 -18.44
C LYS A 496 5.96 10.23 -19.69
N GLU A 497 4.64 10.31 -19.55
CA GLU A 497 3.70 10.55 -20.65
C GLU A 497 2.66 11.63 -20.29
N LYS A 498 1.40 11.51 -20.73
CA LYS A 498 0.32 12.46 -20.41
C LYS A 498 0.06 12.56 -18.90
N TRP A 499 0.06 11.42 -18.19
CA TRP A 499 -0.13 11.40 -16.74
C TRP A 499 1.13 11.90 -16.03
N SER A 500 0.98 12.90 -15.17
CA SER A 500 2.06 13.47 -14.38
C SER A 500 2.68 12.44 -13.42
N GLY A 501 3.98 12.17 -13.61
CA GLY A 501 4.75 11.23 -12.79
C GLY A 501 5.56 10.25 -13.63
N TYR A 502 5.91 9.11 -13.03
CA TYR A 502 6.52 7.95 -13.68
C TYR A 502 5.56 6.78 -13.51
N HIS A 503 4.84 6.41 -14.56
CA HIS A 503 3.74 5.45 -14.46
C HIS A 503 3.86 4.35 -15.52
N PRO A 504 3.71 3.06 -15.16
CA PRO A 504 3.63 1.96 -16.13
C PRO A 504 2.41 2.13 -17.03
N VAL A 505 2.60 2.02 -18.34
CA VAL A 505 1.51 2.06 -19.32
C VAL A 505 0.58 0.86 -19.13
N SER A 506 1.16 -0.33 -18.93
CA SER A 506 0.45 -1.59 -18.73
C SER A 506 1.31 -2.54 -17.90
N GLY A 507 0.75 -3.70 -17.58
CA GLY A 507 1.45 -4.80 -16.94
C GLY A 507 0.93 -6.14 -17.43
N ASP A 508 1.11 -7.14 -16.58
CA ASP A 508 0.62 -8.50 -16.74
C ASP A 508 -0.09 -8.94 -15.46
N GLY A 509 -0.87 -10.02 -15.54
CA GLY A 509 -1.79 -10.45 -14.49
C GLY A 509 -3.08 -9.62 -14.51
N SER A 510 -3.44 -9.02 -13.37
CA SER A 510 -4.58 -8.10 -13.28
C SER A 510 -4.25 -6.73 -12.70
N CYS A 511 -5.16 -5.77 -12.89
CA CYS A 511 -5.09 -4.42 -12.31
C CYS A 511 -6.50 -3.87 -12.01
N PRO A 512 -6.76 -3.28 -10.84
CA PRO A 512 -5.92 -3.33 -9.64
C PRO A 512 -5.77 -4.78 -9.12
N HIS A 513 -4.53 -5.21 -8.83
CA HIS A 513 -4.25 -6.55 -8.29
C HIS A 513 -4.44 -6.55 -6.76
N MET A 514 -5.51 -7.18 -6.28
CA MET A 514 -5.97 -7.09 -4.89
C MET A 514 -5.11 -7.87 -3.91
N TRP A 515 -4.59 -9.05 -4.26
CA TRP A 515 -3.81 -9.84 -3.31
C TRP A 515 -2.51 -9.13 -2.88
N GLY A 516 -1.69 -8.73 -3.86
CA GLY A 516 -0.45 -7.98 -3.60
C GLY A 516 -0.69 -6.67 -2.84
N GLN A 517 -1.73 -5.92 -3.21
CA GLN A 517 -2.12 -4.71 -2.49
C GLN A 517 -2.56 -5.00 -1.04
N ASN A 518 -3.40 -6.01 -0.80
CA ASN A 518 -3.80 -6.39 0.56
C ASN A 518 -2.57 -6.72 1.43
N LEU A 519 -1.54 -7.34 0.85
CA LEU A 519 -0.29 -7.63 1.54
C LEU A 519 0.58 -6.37 1.78
N ALA A 520 0.49 -5.36 0.92
CA ALA A 520 1.08 -4.03 1.14
C ALA A 520 0.41 -3.32 2.33
N SER A 521 -0.92 -3.34 2.42
CA SER A 521 -1.65 -2.84 3.61
C SER A 521 -1.32 -3.63 4.87
N LYS A 522 -1.22 -4.96 4.78
CA LYS A 522 -0.84 -5.82 5.93
C LYS A 522 0.55 -5.46 6.46
N VAL A 523 1.56 -5.37 5.61
CA VAL A 523 2.92 -5.04 6.06
C VAL A 523 3.04 -3.61 6.57
N LEU A 524 2.27 -2.66 6.00
CA LEU A 524 2.20 -1.29 6.53
C LEU A 524 1.65 -1.30 7.96
N LEU A 525 0.51 -1.95 8.19
CA LEU A 525 -0.09 -2.02 9.53
C LEU A 525 0.81 -2.77 10.52
N GLU A 526 1.38 -3.92 10.14
CA GLU A 526 2.27 -4.72 11.00
C GLU A 526 3.63 -4.07 11.27
N SER A 527 4.07 -3.13 10.44
CA SER A 527 5.22 -2.27 10.73
C SER A 527 4.95 -1.33 11.90
N LEU A 528 3.68 -0.96 12.14
CA LEU A 528 3.24 -0.07 13.21
C LEU A 528 2.82 -0.86 14.45
N ILE A 529 1.99 -1.90 14.28
CA ILE A 529 1.49 -2.75 15.35
C ILE A 529 1.12 -4.14 14.83
N ALA A 530 1.55 -5.18 15.54
CA ALA A 530 1.11 -6.55 15.36
C ALA A 530 0.67 -7.13 16.72
N GLN A 531 -0.12 -8.20 16.68
CA GLN A 531 -0.45 -8.98 17.87
C GLN A 531 0.11 -10.40 17.74
N LYS A 532 0.78 -10.86 18.79
CA LYS A 532 1.18 -12.25 18.95
C LYS A 532 0.02 -13.13 19.40
N TYR A 533 0.08 -14.42 19.10
CA TYR A 533 -0.92 -15.41 19.52
C TYR A 533 -0.89 -15.70 21.03
N ASP A 534 0.16 -15.27 21.74
CA ASP A 534 0.21 -15.17 23.21
C ASP A 534 -0.59 -13.96 23.76
N LYS A 535 -1.29 -13.22 22.89
CA LYS A 535 -2.05 -11.98 23.11
C LYS A 535 -1.22 -10.70 23.29
N THR A 536 0.12 -10.77 23.38
CA THR A 536 1.00 -9.60 23.51
C THR A 536 0.96 -8.71 22.27
N LEU A 537 0.96 -7.40 22.45
CA LEU A 537 1.08 -6.42 21.36
C LEU A 537 2.54 -6.09 21.10
N LEU A 538 2.91 -5.97 19.82
CA LEU A 538 4.25 -5.64 19.37
C LEU A 538 4.18 -4.36 18.53
N ILE A 539 4.77 -3.27 19.02
CA ILE A 539 4.62 -1.93 18.45
C ILE A 539 5.93 -1.44 17.83
N GLY A 540 5.80 -0.92 16.62
CA GLY A 540 6.77 -0.08 15.93
C GLY A 540 7.86 -0.81 15.14
N ARG A 541 7.70 -2.11 14.90
CA ARG A 541 8.76 -2.98 14.40
C ARG A 541 9.34 -2.61 13.04
N GLY A 542 8.56 -1.95 12.18
CA GLY A 542 9.01 -1.42 10.89
C GLY A 542 9.13 0.11 10.83
N ILE A 543 8.86 0.84 11.92
CA ILE A 543 8.85 2.31 11.91
C ILE A 543 10.23 2.86 11.48
N PRO A 544 10.31 3.66 10.39
CA PRO A 544 11.54 4.31 9.96
C PRO A 544 12.06 5.32 10.98
N GLU A 545 13.38 5.44 11.10
CA GLU A 545 14.02 6.34 12.08
C GLU A 545 13.79 7.82 11.77
N GLU A 546 13.66 8.16 10.49
CA GLU A 546 13.26 9.48 10.00
C GLU A 546 11.84 9.89 10.42
N TRP A 547 10.97 8.95 10.79
CA TRP A 547 9.64 9.25 11.32
C TRP A 547 9.66 9.65 12.81
N LEU A 548 10.85 9.65 13.43
CA LEU A 548 11.07 9.92 14.85
C LEU A 548 11.63 11.34 15.13
N TYR A 549 11.52 12.25 14.16
CA TYR A 549 11.99 13.63 14.33
C TYR A 549 10.96 14.50 15.09
N PRO A 550 11.38 15.47 15.92
CA PRO A 550 10.49 16.25 16.78
C PRO A 550 9.26 16.84 16.04
N GLY A 551 8.08 16.60 16.60
CA GLY A 551 6.79 16.98 16.03
C GLY A 551 6.16 15.96 15.08
N LYS A 552 6.89 14.92 14.63
CA LYS A 552 6.28 13.80 13.90
C LYS A 552 5.43 12.95 14.84
N LYS A 553 4.29 12.49 14.33
CA LYS A 553 3.33 11.64 15.03
C LYS A 553 3.03 10.40 14.23
N ILE A 554 2.83 9.29 14.94
CA ILE A 554 2.28 8.05 14.42
C ILE A 554 1.10 7.68 15.32
N ARG A 555 -0.09 7.51 14.74
CA ARG A 555 -1.25 6.98 15.45
C ARG A 555 -1.70 5.70 14.77
N VAL A 556 -2.08 4.72 15.58
CA VAL A 556 -2.99 3.65 15.16
C VAL A 556 -4.17 3.66 16.12
N ASP A 557 -5.39 3.57 15.61
CA ASP A 557 -6.58 3.42 16.44
C ASP A 557 -7.50 2.33 15.88
N ASN A 558 -8.49 1.89 16.66
CA ASN A 558 -9.40 0.81 16.29
C ASN A 558 -8.72 -0.52 15.86
N PHE A 559 -7.47 -0.76 16.25
CA PHE A 559 -6.75 -1.99 15.91
C PHE A 559 -7.44 -3.19 16.56
N PRO A 560 -7.82 -4.25 15.81
CA PRO A 560 -8.44 -5.42 16.39
C PRO A 560 -7.43 -6.13 17.29
N ILE A 561 -7.84 -6.43 18.50
CA ILE A 561 -7.12 -7.35 19.40
C ILE A 561 -8.07 -8.48 19.78
N GLN A 562 -7.71 -9.29 20.77
CA GLN A 562 -8.46 -10.49 21.12
C GLN A 562 -9.87 -10.21 21.65
N ASP A 563 -10.73 -11.22 21.55
CA ASP A 563 -12.05 -11.26 22.18
C ASP A 563 -12.93 -10.05 21.77
N ASN A 564 -12.85 -9.66 20.48
CA ASN A 564 -13.46 -8.50 19.82
C ASN A 564 -13.07 -7.11 20.37
N LYS A 565 -12.05 -7.02 21.23
CA LYS A 565 -11.59 -5.74 21.78
C LYS A 565 -10.82 -4.92 20.74
N ARG A 566 -10.72 -3.62 21.00
CA ARG A 566 -9.99 -2.65 20.16
C ARG A 566 -8.91 -1.95 20.98
N PHE A 567 -7.79 -1.68 20.33
CA PHE A 567 -6.63 -1.00 20.90
C PHE A 567 -6.20 0.17 20.00
N GLY A 568 -5.59 1.18 20.60
CA GLY A 568 -4.96 2.28 19.89
C GLY A 568 -3.71 2.79 20.59
N PHE A 569 -2.79 3.35 19.84
CA PHE A 569 -1.66 4.11 20.38
C PHE A 569 -1.44 5.41 19.61
N GLU A 570 -0.88 6.39 20.29
CA GLU A 570 -0.29 7.59 19.70
C GLU A 570 1.17 7.65 20.14
N MET A 571 2.10 7.79 19.20
CA MET A 571 3.50 8.08 19.45
C MET A 571 3.82 9.47 18.88
N GLU A 572 4.35 10.36 19.73
CA GLU A 572 4.86 11.67 19.34
C GLU A 572 6.35 11.75 19.62
N ALA A 573 7.12 12.15 18.61
CA ALA A 573 8.53 12.46 18.77
C ALA A 573 8.69 13.89 19.34
N LEU A 574 9.49 14.02 20.39
CA LEU A 574 9.75 15.26 21.12
C LEU A 574 11.24 15.63 21.07
N ASN A 575 11.56 16.86 21.48
CA ASN A 575 12.93 17.32 21.63
C ASN A 575 13.75 16.44 22.59
N ASN A 576 15.08 16.48 22.45
CA ASN A 576 16.05 15.71 23.25
C ASN A 576 15.94 14.18 23.08
N ASN A 577 15.62 13.71 21.87
CA ASN A 577 15.49 12.29 21.51
C ASN A 577 14.44 11.53 22.36
N ILE A 578 13.37 12.21 22.77
CA ILE A 578 12.30 11.62 23.57
C ILE A 578 11.16 11.19 22.65
N LEU A 579 10.71 9.95 22.77
CA LEU A 579 9.47 9.45 22.18
C LEU A 579 8.43 9.29 23.29
N CYS A 580 7.24 9.87 23.09
CA CYS A 580 6.13 9.81 24.02
C CYS A 580 5.01 8.97 23.42
N PHE A 581 4.68 7.85 24.05
CA PHE A 581 3.59 6.96 23.67
C PHE A 581 2.42 7.13 24.63
N LYS A 582 1.19 7.09 24.11
CA LYS A 582 -0.05 6.97 24.87
C LYS A 582 -0.84 5.79 24.32
N PHE A 583 -1.37 4.95 25.20
CA PHE A 583 -2.11 3.74 24.85
C PHE A 583 -3.60 3.89 25.21
N ARG A 584 -4.48 3.25 24.43
CA ARG A 584 -5.93 3.28 24.56
C ARG A 584 -6.48 1.87 24.37
N GLY A 585 -7.45 1.48 25.20
CA GLY A 585 -8.00 0.11 25.23
C GLY A 585 -7.23 -0.83 26.15
N GLU A 586 -7.83 -1.98 26.46
CA GLU A 586 -7.21 -3.03 27.27
C GLU A 586 -6.17 -3.81 26.46
N HIS A 587 -5.15 -4.36 27.11
CA HIS A 587 -4.15 -5.24 26.49
C HIS A 587 -3.62 -6.26 27.52
N GLU A 588 -2.96 -7.33 27.09
CA GLU A 588 -2.31 -8.30 28.02
C GLU A 588 -0.80 -8.02 28.21
N GLY A 589 -0.25 -7.06 27.48
CA GLY A 589 1.15 -6.65 27.53
C GLY A 589 1.57 -5.99 26.22
N ILE A 590 2.60 -5.16 26.26
CA ILE A 590 3.14 -4.46 25.07
C ILE A 590 4.65 -4.66 25.03
N ILE A 591 5.18 -4.93 23.84
CA ILE A 591 6.60 -4.88 23.52
C ILE A 591 6.81 -3.75 22.50
N ILE A 592 7.58 -2.72 22.87
CA ILE A 592 8.08 -1.73 21.91
C ILE A 592 9.40 -2.25 21.36
N ASP A 593 9.54 -2.36 20.03
CA ASP A 593 10.72 -2.91 19.34
C ASP A 593 10.98 -2.14 18.02
N ILE A 594 11.23 -0.83 18.13
CA ILE A 594 11.51 0.03 16.97
C ILE A 594 12.94 -0.22 16.46
N PRO A 595 13.19 -0.30 15.14
CA PRO A 595 14.51 -0.64 14.58
C PRO A 595 15.70 0.15 15.14
N CYS A 596 15.53 1.45 15.42
CA CYS A 596 16.58 2.30 15.97
C CYS A 596 16.80 2.15 17.49
N PHE A 597 16.06 1.30 18.19
CA PHE A 597 16.21 1.09 19.64
C PHE A 597 17.37 0.14 19.98
N LEU A 598 17.84 -0.67 19.02
CA LEU A 598 18.93 -1.61 19.23
C LEU A 598 20.18 -0.88 19.76
N GLU A 599 20.60 -1.25 20.96
CA GLU A 599 21.70 -0.65 21.74
C GLU A 599 21.57 0.86 22.07
N ASN A 600 20.39 1.47 21.84
CA ASN A 600 20.19 2.93 21.82
C ASN A 600 19.23 3.47 22.92
N ILE A 601 18.72 2.63 23.82
CA ILE A 601 17.75 3.03 24.86
C ILE A 601 18.48 3.56 26.11
N ASP A 602 18.54 4.88 26.26
CA ASP A 602 19.09 5.55 27.45
C ASP A 602 18.15 5.43 28.66
N TYR A 603 16.88 5.83 28.50
CA TYR A 603 15.91 5.87 29.59
C TYR A 603 14.51 5.43 29.14
N VAL A 604 13.77 4.82 30.07
CA VAL A 604 12.34 4.49 29.95
C VAL A 604 11.63 4.93 31.22
N SER A 605 10.41 5.47 31.11
CA SER A 605 9.61 5.84 32.28
C SER A 605 8.94 4.65 32.97
N GLU A 606 8.66 3.59 32.21
CA GLU A 606 7.93 2.42 32.67
C GLU A 606 8.41 1.16 31.93
N GLY A 607 8.14 -0.02 32.50
CA GLY A 607 8.51 -1.32 31.95
C GLY A 607 9.98 -1.70 32.08
N ILE A 608 10.33 -2.83 31.48
CA ILE A 608 11.68 -3.43 31.50
C ILE A 608 12.34 -3.16 30.14
N LYS A 609 13.45 -2.41 30.13
CA LYS A 609 14.27 -2.24 28.92
C LYS A 609 15.30 -3.37 28.78
N ASP A 610 15.37 -3.96 27.60
CA ASP A 610 16.49 -4.77 27.13
C ASP A 610 17.16 -4.03 25.97
N ASN A 611 18.26 -3.35 26.29
CA ASN A 611 19.02 -2.59 25.30
C ASN A 611 19.71 -3.48 24.25
N GLY A 612 20.03 -4.75 24.61
CA GLY A 612 20.73 -5.68 23.72
C GLY A 612 19.84 -6.25 22.61
N SER A 613 18.52 -6.35 22.85
CA SER A 613 17.54 -6.68 21.81
C SER A 613 16.82 -5.46 21.22
N GLY A 614 16.97 -4.27 21.83
CA GLY A 614 16.28 -3.04 21.44
C GLY A 614 14.82 -2.99 21.89
N ARG A 615 14.48 -3.67 22.99
CA ARG A 615 13.10 -3.90 23.42
C ARG A 615 12.75 -3.18 24.71
N ILE A 616 11.47 -2.84 24.84
CA ILE A 616 10.87 -2.39 26.11
C ILE A 616 9.61 -3.22 26.33
N ILE A 617 9.56 -3.94 27.45
CA ILE A 617 8.42 -4.79 27.83
C ILE A 617 7.60 -4.04 28.89
N LEU A 618 6.35 -3.74 28.55
CA LEU A 618 5.39 -3.04 29.41
C LEU A 618 4.40 -4.05 30.00
N ASP A 619 3.93 -3.78 31.22
CA ASP A 619 2.83 -4.55 31.80
C ASP A 619 1.47 -4.09 31.26
N LYS A 620 0.42 -4.82 31.61
CA LYS A 620 -0.93 -4.62 31.06
C LYS A 620 -1.69 -3.39 31.56
N ASN A 621 -1.12 -2.61 32.48
CA ASN A 621 -1.74 -1.39 33.01
C ASN A 621 -1.05 -0.11 32.49
N THR A 622 0.04 -0.23 31.74
CA THR A 622 0.79 0.92 31.21
C THR A 622 -0.03 1.70 30.20
N THR A 623 -0.33 2.97 30.51
CA THR A 623 -1.14 3.87 29.64
C THR A 623 -0.32 4.97 28.96
N GLU A 624 0.90 5.26 29.46
CA GLU A 624 1.86 6.18 28.85
C GLU A 624 3.27 5.58 28.94
N LEU A 625 4.11 5.80 27.93
CA LEU A 625 5.55 5.49 28.00
C LEU A 625 6.36 6.67 27.44
N LYS A 626 7.40 7.07 28.15
CA LYS A 626 8.43 7.98 27.64
C LYS A 626 9.74 7.23 27.50
N VAL A 627 10.26 7.19 26.27
CA VAL A 627 11.57 6.60 25.93
C VAL A 627 12.51 7.73 25.57
N ARG A 628 13.71 7.78 26.15
CA ARG A 628 14.80 8.64 25.65
C ARG A 628 15.85 7.76 25.00
N LEU A 629 16.20 8.09 23.75
CA LEU A 629 17.25 7.43 23.01
C LEU A 629 18.59 8.16 23.21
N VAL A 630 19.70 7.41 23.19
CA VAL A 630 21.05 7.98 23.26
C VAL A 630 21.25 8.92 22.07
N ASN A 631 20.89 8.48 20.87
CA ASN A 631 20.94 9.31 19.67
C ASN A 631 19.88 8.87 18.64
N ILE A 632 19.10 9.83 18.10
CA ILE A 632 18.39 9.62 16.84
C ILE A 632 19.34 10.01 15.70
N ASN A 633 19.50 9.16 14.68
CA ASN A 633 20.39 9.41 13.56
C ASN A 633 19.78 10.42 12.57
N PHE A 634 19.67 11.68 13.00
CA PHE A 634 19.28 12.79 12.15
C PHE A 634 20.17 12.95 10.91
N SER A 635 21.37 12.34 10.89
CA SER A 635 22.26 12.39 9.74
C SER A 635 21.90 11.49 8.57
N LYS A 636 20.85 10.65 8.71
CA LYS A 636 20.15 10.05 7.58
C LYS A 636 19.53 11.13 6.68
N ASN A 637 18.93 12.16 7.28
CA ASN A 637 18.54 13.35 6.54
C ASN A 637 19.79 14.17 6.20
N LEU A 638 20.15 14.16 4.92
CA LEU A 638 21.32 14.85 4.36
C LEU A 638 21.25 16.37 4.57
N LEU A 639 20.05 16.94 4.77
CA LEU A 639 19.84 18.37 5.04
C LEU A 639 20.01 18.76 6.52
N TYR A 640 20.01 17.80 7.45
CA TYR A 640 20.25 18.07 8.87
C TYR A 640 21.75 18.28 9.18
N ARG A 641 22.65 18.07 8.19
CA ARG A 641 24.10 18.11 8.39
C ARG A 641 24.79 19.30 7.70
N LYS A 642 25.74 19.90 8.42
CA LYS A 642 26.89 20.68 7.91
C LYS A 642 26.60 22.04 7.26
N GLY A 643 25.77 22.87 7.91
CA GLY A 643 25.67 24.29 7.54
C GLY A 643 24.96 24.51 6.21
N VAL A 644 23.99 23.65 5.92
CA VAL A 644 23.06 23.78 4.80
C VAL A 644 22.47 25.18 4.78
N ARG A 645 22.60 25.85 3.64
CA ARG A 645 22.03 27.18 3.43
C ARG A 645 20.75 27.01 2.66
N SER A 646 19.63 27.11 3.37
CA SER A 646 18.34 27.40 2.75
C SER A 646 18.29 28.90 2.49
N ASN A 647 18.07 29.27 1.24
CA ASN A 647 17.77 30.61 0.81
C ASN A 647 16.52 30.55 -0.06
N MET A 648 15.44 31.17 0.39
CA MET A 648 14.35 31.54 -0.53
C MET A 648 14.84 32.60 -1.51
N ARG A 649 14.45 32.50 -2.77
CA ARG A 649 14.73 33.48 -3.82
C ARG A 649 13.44 33.76 -4.57
N PRO A 650 13.16 35.00 -5.02
CA PRO A 650 12.29 35.22 -6.16
C PRO A 650 12.83 34.42 -7.35
N SER A 651 12.08 34.35 -8.45
CA SER A 651 12.53 33.63 -9.65
C SER A 651 13.93 34.05 -10.13
N ASP A 652 14.44 35.24 -9.73
CA ASP A 652 15.85 35.46 -9.40
C ASP A 652 16.01 36.38 -8.14
N ASP A 653 16.84 35.99 -7.15
CA ASP A 653 17.65 36.84 -6.20
C ASP A 653 17.45 37.15 -4.65
N GLY A 654 16.80 36.29 -3.82
CA GLY A 654 17.02 36.16 -2.33
C GLY A 654 15.89 36.57 -1.34
N ASN A 655 15.88 36.29 -0.01
CA ASN A 655 16.79 35.51 0.88
C ASN A 655 16.17 35.26 2.33
N PHE A 656 15.91 34.01 2.79
CA PHE A 656 15.43 33.66 4.17
C PHE A 656 15.86 32.25 4.66
N LEU A 657 15.86 32.03 6.00
CA LEU A 657 15.92 30.72 6.72
C LEU A 657 14.48 30.36 7.22
N ASN A 658 14.02 29.11 7.39
CA ASN A 658 14.70 27.82 7.55
C ASN A 658 13.80 26.64 7.09
N CYS A 659 14.31 25.73 6.26
CA CYS A 659 13.56 24.54 5.79
C CYS A 659 14.11 23.20 6.32
N THR A 660 15.14 23.24 7.18
CA THR A 660 16.10 22.13 7.35
C THR A 660 16.56 21.86 8.78
N ASN A 661 16.06 22.58 9.81
CA ASN A 661 16.33 22.24 11.22
C ASN A 661 15.52 21.03 11.75
N GLY A 662 14.63 20.46 10.94
CA GLY A 662 13.73 19.38 11.36
C GLY A 662 12.63 19.81 12.34
N SER A 663 12.38 21.11 12.50
CA SER A 663 11.24 21.62 13.27
C SER A 663 9.99 21.60 12.38
N LEU A 664 8.99 20.79 12.75
CA LEU A 664 7.71 20.78 12.04
C LEU A 664 6.77 21.92 12.49
N ALA A 665 7.10 22.62 13.58
CA ALA A 665 6.33 23.76 14.08
C ALA A 665 6.57 25.04 13.27
N ASP A 666 7.81 25.24 12.81
CA ASP A 666 8.23 26.38 12.00
C ASP A 666 7.87 26.19 10.51
N PHE A 667 8.03 27.24 9.71
CA PHE A 667 7.93 27.17 8.25
C PHE A 667 8.81 28.23 7.56
N THR A 668 9.17 27.97 6.31
CA THR A 668 9.69 28.98 5.36
C THR A 668 8.56 29.46 4.46
N MET A 669 8.37 30.78 4.36
CA MET A 669 7.39 31.45 3.50
C MET A 669 7.89 32.85 3.16
N SER A 670 7.65 33.35 1.94
CA SER A 670 8.01 34.72 1.58
C SER A 670 7.25 35.73 2.45
N ASP A 671 7.83 36.92 2.63
CA ASP A 671 7.16 38.09 3.23
C ASP A 671 6.57 39.04 2.17
N SER A 672 6.74 38.70 0.89
CA SER A 672 6.28 39.48 -0.26
C SER A 672 5.61 38.60 -1.33
N PRO A 673 4.55 39.09 -2.01
CA PRO A 673 3.85 38.35 -3.06
C PRO A 673 4.74 37.95 -4.25
N GLY A 674 4.42 36.81 -4.87
CA GLY A 674 5.01 36.38 -6.15
C GLY A 674 5.74 35.03 -6.09
N ASN A 675 6.18 34.57 -7.26
CA ASN A 675 6.80 33.25 -7.42
C ASN A 675 8.22 33.20 -6.84
N HIS A 676 8.29 32.78 -5.58
CA HIS A 676 9.52 32.50 -4.86
C HIS A 676 9.79 30.99 -4.85
N TYR A 677 11.02 30.58 -5.15
CA TYR A 677 11.50 29.22 -4.95
C TYR A 677 12.38 29.13 -3.70
N ILE A 678 12.41 27.95 -3.10
CA ILE A 678 13.29 27.65 -1.97
C ILE A 678 14.49 26.87 -2.49
N LEU A 679 15.69 27.43 -2.35
CA LEU A 679 16.94 26.78 -2.72
C LEU A 679 17.67 26.27 -1.47
N VAL A 680 18.07 25.01 -1.50
CA VAL A 680 18.79 24.34 -0.43
C VAL A 680 20.16 23.88 -0.96
N ASP A 681 21.25 24.45 -0.43
CA ASP A 681 22.62 24.00 -0.71
C ASP A 681 23.09 22.99 0.34
N ILE A 682 23.28 21.72 -0.04
CA ILE A 682 23.84 20.63 0.78
C ILE A 682 25.33 20.86 1.10
N GLY A 683 25.97 21.81 0.43
CA GLY A 683 27.37 22.22 0.59
C GLY A 683 28.36 21.41 -0.23
N LYS A 684 27.97 20.23 -0.74
CA LYS A 684 28.74 19.41 -1.68
C LYS A 684 27.82 18.50 -2.50
N PRO A 685 28.26 17.99 -3.66
CA PRO A 685 27.56 16.93 -4.37
C PRO A 685 27.48 15.64 -3.53
N VAL A 686 26.28 15.06 -3.45
CA VAL A 686 25.96 13.79 -2.80
C VAL A 686 24.98 12.98 -3.65
N LYS A 687 24.91 11.67 -3.41
CA LYS A 687 23.82 10.84 -3.95
C LYS A 687 22.53 11.12 -3.17
N VAL A 688 21.39 11.04 -3.85
CA VAL A 688 20.04 11.13 -3.28
C VAL A 688 19.11 10.23 -4.11
N ASN A 689 18.17 9.54 -3.46
CA ASN A 689 17.13 8.74 -4.12
C ASN A 689 15.73 8.86 -3.48
N ARG A 690 15.60 9.61 -2.38
CA ARG A 690 14.30 9.90 -1.75
C ARG A 690 14.25 11.31 -1.16
N ILE A 691 13.09 11.95 -1.30
CA ILE A 691 12.77 13.27 -0.72
C ILE A 691 11.44 13.16 0.00
N CYS A 692 11.38 13.63 1.25
CA CYS A 692 10.12 13.84 1.95
C CYS A 692 9.84 15.34 2.06
N VAL A 693 8.59 15.76 1.84
CA VAL A 693 8.17 17.16 1.84
C VAL A 693 6.98 17.31 2.76
N PHE A 694 7.05 18.22 3.73
CA PHE A 694 5.90 18.67 4.51
C PHE A 694 5.60 20.13 4.18
N THR A 695 4.43 20.37 3.60
CA THR A 695 3.86 21.72 3.42
C THR A 695 2.86 22.03 4.53
N ASP A 696 2.49 23.28 4.72
CA ASP A 696 1.41 23.68 5.63
C ASP A 696 0.03 23.33 5.07
N ASP A 697 -0.99 23.18 5.91
CA ASP A 697 -2.36 22.87 5.48
C ASP A 697 -3.20 24.11 5.13
N TYR A 698 -2.76 25.31 5.54
CA TYR A 698 -3.47 26.58 5.33
C TYR A 698 -2.87 27.45 4.22
N LYS A 699 -1.53 27.52 4.10
CA LYS A 699 -0.85 28.19 2.97
C LYS A 699 0.21 27.30 2.32
N TYR A 700 -0.05 26.74 1.14
CA TYR A 700 0.88 25.79 0.50
C TYR A 700 0.94 25.92 -1.01
N ALA A 701 2.02 25.43 -1.62
CA ALA A 701 2.05 25.23 -3.06
C ALA A 701 1.27 23.97 -3.40
N LYS A 702 0.09 24.13 -4.00
CA LYS A 702 -0.78 23.06 -4.51
C LYS A 702 -0.15 22.33 -5.70
N LYS A 703 0.63 23.05 -6.51
CA LYS A 703 1.52 22.49 -7.53
C LYS A 703 2.96 22.96 -7.27
N PHE A 704 3.94 22.07 -7.34
CA PHE A 704 5.37 22.39 -7.23
C PHE A 704 6.26 21.40 -7.98
N ASN A 705 7.45 21.86 -8.37
CA ASN A 705 8.53 21.02 -8.89
C ASN A 705 9.65 20.91 -7.83
N ILE A 706 10.38 19.80 -7.82
CA ILE A 706 11.67 19.70 -7.14
C ILE A 706 12.76 19.42 -8.17
N ASP A 707 13.68 20.39 -8.28
CA ASP A 707 14.77 20.38 -9.24
C ASP A 707 16.12 20.18 -8.54
N PHE A 708 17.03 19.45 -9.18
CA PHE A 708 18.38 19.20 -8.68
C PHE A 708 19.45 19.81 -9.56
N SER A 709 20.54 20.26 -8.94
CA SER A 709 21.73 20.79 -9.63
C SER A 709 23.02 20.44 -8.89
N VAL A 710 24.11 20.21 -9.63
CA VAL A 710 25.46 20.01 -9.07
C VAL A 710 26.23 21.34 -8.99
N ASP A 711 26.04 22.23 -9.96
CA ASP A 711 26.79 23.47 -10.11
C ASP A 711 26.03 24.73 -9.64
N GLY A 712 24.71 24.61 -9.48
CA GLY A 712 23.81 25.68 -9.05
C GLY A 712 23.26 26.52 -10.20
N LYS A 713 23.50 26.12 -11.46
CA LYS A 713 23.08 26.82 -12.69
C LYS A 713 22.16 25.95 -13.54
N GLU A 714 22.57 24.73 -13.84
CA GLU A 714 21.76 23.78 -14.62
C GLU A 714 20.91 22.93 -13.67
N TYR A 715 19.59 23.01 -13.80
CA TYR A 715 18.63 22.30 -12.95
C TYR A 715 17.83 21.30 -13.76
N ILE A 716 17.67 20.10 -13.20
CA ILE A 716 16.85 19.01 -13.77
C ILE A 716 15.69 18.75 -12.81
N THR A 717 14.45 18.79 -13.30
CA THR A 717 13.25 18.45 -12.51
C THR A 717 13.13 16.94 -12.31
N TYR A 718 13.22 16.49 -11.06
CA TYR A 718 13.05 15.07 -10.70
C TYR A 718 11.63 14.77 -10.25
N ILE A 719 11.04 15.62 -9.42
CA ILE A 719 9.68 15.48 -8.88
C ILE A 719 8.80 16.59 -9.46
N LYS A 720 7.58 16.22 -9.89
CA LYS A 720 6.49 17.14 -10.20
C LYS A 720 5.29 16.73 -9.36
N GLU A 721 4.87 17.59 -8.46
CA GLU A 721 3.68 17.41 -7.65
C GLU A 721 2.64 18.42 -8.12
N ASN A 722 1.46 17.95 -8.51
CA ASN A 722 0.40 18.77 -9.11
C ASN A 722 -0.94 18.69 -8.34
N LYS A 723 -1.00 17.87 -7.29
CA LYS A 723 -2.12 17.69 -6.37
C LYS A 723 -1.59 17.57 -4.92
N ASN A 724 -0.76 18.52 -4.50
CA ASN A 724 -0.45 18.67 -3.09
C ASN A 724 -1.70 19.16 -2.35
N ASN A 725 -1.94 18.58 -1.17
CA ASN A 725 -3.09 18.85 -0.31
C ASN A 725 -2.69 19.47 1.04
N GLY A 726 -1.50 20.06 1.12
CA GLY A 726 -0.99 20.69 2.35
C GLY A 726 -0.47 19.71 3.39
N LYS A 727 -0.11 18.48 2.98
CA LYS A 727 0.29 17.39 3.87
C LYS A 727 1.70 16.89 3.55
N THR A 728 2.17 15.89 4.30
CA THR A 728 3.49 15.28 4.11
C THR A 728 3.43 14.14 3.10
N LYS A 729 4.33 14.16 2.11
CA LYS A 729 4.50 13.09 1.12
C LYS A 729 5.95 12.66 1.00
N SER A 730 6.18 11.41 0.57
CA SER A 730 7.49 10.83 0.30
C SER A 730 7.62 10.42 -1.16
N TYR A 731 8.66 10.89 -1.85
CA TYR A 731 8.91 10.57 -3.26
C TYR A 731 10.20 9.77 -3.38
N ILE A 732 10.13 8.59 -3.99
CA ILE A 732 11.31 7.79 -4.38
C ILE A 732 11.58 8.03 -5.86
N PHE A 733 12.85 8.22 -6.23
CA PHE A 733 13.30 8.46 -7.61
C PHE A 733 14.63 7.74 -7.88
N GLU A 734 14.99 7.60 -9.16
CA GLU A 734 16.28 7.01 -9.57
C GLU A 734 17.45 7.80 -8.93
N THR A 735 18.53 7.12 -8.54
CA THR A 735 19.63 7.77 -7.80
C THR A 735 20.25 8.93 -8.59
N ALA A 736 20.04 10.15 -8.09
CA ALA A 736 20.61 11.38 -8.62
C ALA A 736 21.87 11.78 -7.84
N ILE A 737 22.76 12.55 -8.48
CA ILE A 737 23.81 13.28 -7.78
C ILE A 737 23.42 14.76 -7.76
N THR A 738 23.31 15.35 -6.58
CA THR A 738 22.94 16.75 -6.42
C THR A 738 23.73 17.43 -5.30
N ARG A 739 23.90 18.74 -5.43
CA ARG A 739 24.35 19.65 -4.36
C ARG A 739 23.23 20.61 -3.97
N TYR A 740 22.47 21.10 -4.94
CA TYR A 740 21.42 22.08 -4.76
C TYR A 740 20.07 21.47 -5.06
N ILE A 741 19.13 21.60 -4.12
CA ILE A 741 17.74 21.21 -4.28
C ILE A 741 16.90 22.48 -4.36
N ARG A 742 16.08 22.62 -5.40
CA ARG A 742 15.19 23.75 -5.60
C ARG A 742 13.74 23.28 -5.53
N TYR A 743 13.01 23.73 -4.53
CA TYR A 743 11.55 23.59 -4.44
C TYR A 743 10.92 24.80 -5.14
N THR A 744 10.25 24.57 -6.26
CA THR A 744 9.71 25.60 -7.15
C THR A 744 8.18 25.50 -7.17
N PRO A 745 7.44 26.38 -6.47
CA PRO A 745 5.99 26.48 -6.59
C PRO A 745 5.57 26.79 -8.03
N VAL A 746 4.41 26.28 -8.39
CA VAL A 746 3.73 26.55 -9.67
C VAL A 746 2.34 27.12 -9.43
N GLU A 747 1.64 26.67 -8.38
CA GLU A 747 0.31 27.17 -7.98
C GLU A 747 0.21 27.15 -6.45
N SER A 748 -0.25 28.24 -5.83
CA SER A 748 -0.35 28.40 -4.38
C SER A 748 -1.81 28.49 -3.90
N VAL A 749 -2.07 27.99 -2.69
CA VAL A 749 -3.32 28.16 -1.93
C VAL A 749 -3.05 29.07 -0.74
N GLY A 750 -3.96 30.01 -0.46
CA GLY A 750 -3.88 30.90 0.70
C GLY A 750 -2.89 32.06 0.58
N GLU A 751 -2.40 32.38 -0.63
CA GLU A 751 -1.55 33.56 -0.86
C GLU A 751 -2.34 34.87 -0.63
N ASP A 752 -1.71 35.86 0.00
CA ASP A 752 -2.30 37.16 0.35
C ASP A 752 -1.29 38.30 0.16
N GLU A 753 -1.57 39.49 0.70
CA GLU A 753 -0.68 40.67 0.65
C GLU A 753 0.72 40.46 1.27
N LYS A 754 0.91 39.40 2.08
CA LYS A 754 2.22 38.99 2.64
C LYS A 754 2.88 37.87 1.85
N GLY A 755 2.22 37.39 0.79
CA GLY A 755 2.75 36.46 -0.20
C GLY A 755 2.97 35.03 0.29
N GLY A 756 3.36 34.20 -0.67
CA GLY A 756 4.09 32.96 -0.44
C GLY A 756 3.28 31.74 0.02
N HIS A 757 3.97 30.61 -0.05
CA HIS A 757 3.57 29.29 0.41
C HIS A 757 4.44 28.91 1.61
N ARG A 758 3.92 28.12 2.54
CA ARG A 758 4.68 27.63 3.70
C ARG A 758 5.20 26.23 3.46
N LEU A 759 6.52 26.10 3.42
CA LEU A 759 7.22 24.82 3.49
C LEU A 759 7.65 24.59 4.94
N ARG A 760 7.10 23.57 5.61
CA ARG A 760 7.44 23.20 7.00
C ARG A 760 8.74 22.42 7.06
N SER A 761 8.88 21.40 6.20
CA SER A 761 10.16 20.71 6.03
C SER A 761 10.37 20.21 4.61
N ILE A 762 11.64 20.12 4.24
CA ILE A 762 12.12 19.24 3.18
C ILE A 762 13.23 18.36 3.77
N GLU A 763 13.19 17.08 3.45
CA GLU A 763 14.12 16.07 3.97
C GLU A 763 14.69 15.27 2.80
N CYS A 764 15.96 14.93 2.87
CA CYS A 764 16.73 14.38 1.74
C CYS A 764 17.47 13.13 2.19
N TYR A 765 17.24 12.01 1.50
CA TYR A 765 17.75 10.70 1.90
C TYR A 765 18.51 10.03 0.75
N TYR A 766 19.51 9.22 1.13
CA TYR A 766 20.12 8.24 0.26
C TYR A 766 20.03 6.87 0.93
N ASP A 767 19.10 6.06 0.45
CA ASP A 767 18.87 4.71 0.93
C ASP A 767 19.81 3.75 0.19
N GLU A 768 20.77 3.17 0.93
CA GLU A 768 21.71 2.15 0.44
C GLU A 768 21.03 0.77 0.38
N VAL A 769 20.18 0.59 -0.64
CA VAL A 769 19.59 -0.69 -1.04
C VAL A 769 20.41 -1.43 -2.10
#